data_AF-A0A8I3WRT7-F1
#
_entry.id   AF-A0A8I3WRT7-F1
#
_cell.length_a   1.000
_cell.length_b   1.000
_cell.length_c   1.000
_cell.angle_alpha   90.00
_cell.angle_beta   90.00
_cell.angle_gamma   90.00
#
_symmetry.space_group_name_H-M   'P 1'
#
loop_
_entity.id
_entity.type
_entity.pdbx_description
1 polymer ?
#
loop_
_entity_poly.entity_id
_entity_poly.type
_entity_poly.pdbx_seq_one_letter_code
_entity_poly.pdbx_strand_id
1 'polypeptide(L)'
;MESRVLLRTFCLIFGLGAVWGLGVDPSLQIDVLTELELGESTTGVRQVPGLHNGTKAFLFQDTPRSIKASTTTAEQFLQKLRNKHEFTILVTLKQTHLNSGVILSIHHLDHRYLELESSGHRNEVRLHYRSGSHRPHIEVFPYILADDKWHKLSLAISASHLILHIDCNKIYERVVEKPSTDLPLGATVWLGQRNNAHGYFKGIMQDVQLLVMPQGFIAQCPDLNRTCPTCNDFHGLVQKIMELQDILAKTSAKLSRAEQRMNRLDQCYCERTCTMKGTTYREFESWTDGCKNCTCLNGTIQCETLICPNPDCPLKSALAYVDGKCCKECKSICQFQGRTYFEGERNTVYSSSGVCVLYECKDQTMKLVESSGCPALDCPESHQITLSHSCCKVCKGYDFCSERHNCMENSVCRNLNDRAVCSCRDGFRALREDNAYCEDIDECAEGRHYCRENTMCVNTPGSFMCICKTGYIRIDDYSCTEHDECITNQHNCDENALCFNTVGGHNCVCKPGYTGNGTTCKAFCKDGCRNGGACIAANVCACPQGFTGPSCETDIDECSDGFVQCDSRANCINLPGWYHCECRDGYHDNGMFSPSGESCEDIDECGTGRHSCANDTICFNLDGGYDCRCPHGKNCTGDCIHDGKIKHNGQIWVLENDRCSVCSCQNGFVMCRRMVCDCENPTVDLFCCPECDPRLSSQCLHQNGETLYNSGDTWVQNCQQCRCLQGEVDCWPLPCPDVECEFSILPENECCPRCVTDPCQADTIRNDITKTCLDEMNVVRFTGSSWIKHGTECTLCQCKNGHICCSVDPQCLQKNVLSLKRPKKKKVKT
;
A
#
# COMPACT_ATOMS: atom_id res chain seq x y z
N MET A 1 -12.90 -25.77 -78.77
CA MET A 1 -13.58 -24.54 -78.33
C MET A 1 -14.88 -24.97 -77.68
N GLU A 2 -15.08 -24.57 -76.42
CA GLU A 2 -16.27 -24.79 -75.58
C GLU A 2 -16.75 -26.23 -75.36
N SER A 3 -16.25 -26.86 -74.29
CA SER A 3 -17.02 -27.82 -73.49
C SER A 3 -16.27 -28.11 -72.20
N ARG A 4 -16.62 -27.38 -71.13
CA ARG A 4 -16.46 -27.75 -69.70
C ARG A 4 -17.00 -26.62 -68.81
N VAL A 5 -18.30 -26.37 -68.95
CA VAL A 5 -19.14 -25.70 -67.95
C VAL A 5 -19.94 -26.83 -67.28
N LEU A 6 -20.09 -26.79 -65.95
CA LEU A 6 -20.63 -27.82 -65.05
C LEU A 6 -19.65 -28.91 -64.57
N LEU A 7 -18.68 -28.56 -63.69
CA LEU A 7 -18.31 -29.35 -62.50
C LEU A 7 -17.21 -28.67 -61.61
N ARG A 8 -17.33 -27.37 -61.32
CA ARG A 8 -16.42 -26.66 -60.38
C ARG A 8 -17.17 -25.65 -59.51
N THR A 9 -18.27 -26.09 -58.91
CA THR A 9 -19.10 -25.26 -58.01
C THR A 9 -19.20 -25.85 -56.59
N PHE A 10 -18.22 -26.66 -56.19
CA PHE A 10 -17.99 -27.08 -54.80
C PHE A 10 -16.47 -27.28 -54.62
N CYS A 11 -15.89 -26.69 -53.56
CA CYS A 11 -14.45 -26.58 -53.24
C CYS A 11 -13.61 -25.57 -54.03
N LEU A 12 -13.54 -24.33 -53.53
CA LEU A 12 -12.30 -23.57 -53.23
C LEU A 12 -12.67 -22.19 -52.64
N ILE A 13 -13.39 -22.21 -51.52
CA ILE A 13 -13.45 -21.10 -50.55
C ILE A 13 -12.54 -21.51 -49.41
N PHE A 14 -11.23 -21.32 -49.58
CA PHE A 14 -10.22 -21.31 -48.51
C PHE A 14 -8.97 -20.63 -49.08
N GLY A 15 -9.10 -19.33 -49.38
CA GLY A 15 -7.96 -18.45 -49.42
C GLY A 15 -7.56 -18.15 -47.99
N LEU A 16 -6.77 -19.03 -47.39
CA LEU A 16 -6.10 -18.78 -46.12
C LEU A 16 -5.22 -17.55 -46.29
N GLY A 17 -5.70 -16.40 -45.79
CA GLY A 17 -4.81 -15.33 -45.39
C GLY A 17 -3.85 -15.92 -44.38
N ALA A 18 -2.56 -15.97 -44.73
CA ALA A 18 -1.52 -16.23 -43.76
C ALA A 18 -1.64 -15.13 -42.69
N VAL A 19 -2.01 -15.51 -41.48
CA VAL A 19 -1.87 -14.66 -40.30
C VAL A 19 -0.38 -14.43 -40.13
N TRP A 20 0.10 -13.28 -40.61
CA TRP A 20 1.44 -12.82 -40.31
C TRP A 20 1.48 -12.51 -38.81
N GLY A 21 2.51 -13.04 -38.16
CA GLY A 21 2.71 -12.92 -36.72
C GLY A 21 2.83 -11.48 -36.25
N LEU A 22 2.85 -11.32 -34.93
CA LEU A 22 3.09 -10.10 -34.18
C LEU A 22 4.37 -9.37 -34.66
N GLY A 23 4.27 -8.61 -35.74
CA GLY A 23 5.34 -7.72 -36.22
C GLY A 23 5.14 -6.33 -35.63
N VAL A 24 6.20 -5.76 -35.07
CA VAL A 24 6.23 -4.33 -34.71
C VAL A 24 6.08 -3.50 -36.00
N ASP A 25 5.35 -2.39 -35.94
CA ASP A 25 5.15 -1.51 -37.10
C ASP A 25 6.52 -1.01 -37.63
N PRO A 26 6.85 -1.21 -38.92
CA PRO A 26 8.11 -0.75 -39.52
C PRO A 26 8.35 0.76 -39.40
N SER A 27 7.30 1.56 -39.19
CA SER A 27 7.42 3.00 -38.98
C SER A 27 8.05 3.35 -37.61
N LEU A 28 7.88 2.49 -36.60
CA LEU A 28 8.35 2.68 -35.22
C LEU A 28 9.66 1.95 -34.91
N GLN A 29 10.08 1.05 -35.80
CA GLN A 29 11.32 0.30 -35.69
C GLN A 29 12.44 0.92 -36.52
N ILE A 30 13.63 0.92 -35.95
CA ILE A 30 14.89 1.24 -36.62
C ILE A 30 15.83 0.06 -36.41
N ASP A 31 16.15 -0.66 -37.48
CA ASP A 31 17.19 -1.69 -37.47
C ASP A 31 18.52 -1.07 -37.85
N VAL A 32 19.36 -0.79 -36.85
CA VAL A 32 20.59 -0.01 -37.02
C VAL A 32 21.58 -0.76 -37.90
N LEU A 33 21.66 -2.10 -37.81
CA LEU A 33 22.58 -2.91 -38.61
C LEU A 33 22.19 -2.93 -40.09
N THR A 34 20.90 -3.02 -40.38
CA THR A 34 20.38 -3.09 -41.75
C THR A 34 20.54 -1.74 -42.46
N GLU A 35 20.27 -0.66 -41.75
CA GLU A 35 20.31 0.72 -42.27
C GLU A 35 21.73 1.27 -42.42
N LEU A 36 22.69 0.74 -41.69
CA LEU A 36 24.12 1.05 -41.86
C LEU A 36 24.76 0.32 -43.06
N GLU A 37 24.02 -0.58 -43.74
CA GLU A 37 24.47 -1.37 -44.88
C GLU A 37 25.87 -2.00 -44.69
N LEU A 38 26.12 -2.57 -43.50
CA LEU A 38 27.40 -3.19 -43.17
C LEU A 38 27.64 -4.41 -44.07
N GLY A 39 28.41 -4.22 -45.14
CA GLY A 39 28.79 -5.24 -46.11
C GLY A 39 30.17 -5.83 -45.85
N GLU A 40 30.57 -6.81 -46.66
CA GLU A 40 31.92 -7.43 -46.61
C GLU A 40 33.07 -6.44 -46.85
N SER A 41 32.78 -5.26 -47.42
CA SER A 41 33.76 -4.20 -47.73
C SER A 41 34.01 -3.22 -46.58
N THR A 42 33.30 -3.34 -45.45
CA THR A 42 33.44 -2.41 -44.32
C THR A 42 34.69 -2.76 -43.51
N THR A 43 35.70 -1.89 -43.53
CA THR A 43 36.97 -2.11 -42.82
C THR A 43 36.75 -2.28 -41.31
N GLY A 44 37.23 -3.39 -40.76
CA GLY A 44 37.16 -3.70 -39.32
C GLY A 44 35.86 -4.37 -38.86
N VAL A 45 34.97 -4.75 -39.77
CA VAL A 45 33.74 -5.51 -39.47
C VAL A 45 33.64 -6.73 -40.38
N ARG A 46 33.30 -7.89 -39.82
CA ARG A 46 33.08 -9.12 -40.61
C ARG A 46 31.76 -9.78 -40.22
N GLN A 47 30.96 -10.17 -41.21
CA GLN A 47 29.76 -10.96 -40.94
C GLN A 47 30.14 -12.35 -40.39
N VAL A 48 29.48 -12.77 -39.31
CA VAL A 48 29.70 -14.06 -38.63
C VAL A 48 28.36 -14.71 -38.25
N PRO A 49 28.33 -16.02 -37.94
CA PRO A 49 27.16 -16.65 -37.34
C PRO A 49 26.85 -16.02 -35.97
N GLY A 50 25.59 -15.68 -35.73
CA GLY A 50 25.10 -15.07 -34.50
C GLY A 50 24.55 -16.09 -33.49
N LEU A 51 23.87 -15.57 -32.47
CA LEU A 51 23.11 -16.36 -31.49
C LEU A 51 21.98 -17.16 -32.17
N HIS A 52 21.37 -16.59 -33.21
CA HIS A 52 20.38 -17.26 -34.05
C HIS A 52 20.55 -16.96 -35.53
N ASN A 53 19.94 -17.80 -36.38
CA ASN A 53 20.09 -17.72 -37.85
C ASN A 53 19.13 -16.74 -38.54
N GLY A 54 18.21 -16.12 -37.79
CA GLY A 54 17.18 -15.23 -38.36
C GLY A 54 17.67 -13.85 -38.83
N THR A 55 18.79 -13.37 -38.30
CA THR A 55 19.36 -12.03 -38.61
C THR A 55 20.88 -12.14 -38.77
N LYS A 56 21.50 -11.13 -39.39
CA LYS A 56 22.96 -11.10 -39.57
C LYS A 56 23.64 -10.63 -38.29
N ALA A 57 24.72 -11.30 -37.90
CA ALA A 57 25.60 -10.86 -36.83
C ALA A 57 26.95 -10.39 -37.40
N PHE A 58 27.54 -9.40 -36.74
CA PHE A 58 28.77 -8.77 -37.18
C PHE A 58 29.81 -8.78 -36.07
N LEU A 59 31.00 -9.28 -36.40
CA LEU A 59 32.19 -9.24 -35.55
C LEU A 59 32.90 -7.89 -35.77
N PHE A 60 33.02 -7.12 -34.69
CA PHE A 60 33.77 -5.88 -34.62
C PHE A 60 35.21 -6.21 -34.21
N GLN A 61 36.14 -6.04 -35.15
CA GLN A 61 37.55 -6.39 -34.97
C GLN A 61 38.33 -5.27 -34.30
N ASP A 62 39.46 -5.62 -33.69
CA ASP A 62 40.40 -4.67 -33.08
C ASP A 62 41.26 -3.96 -34.14
N THR A 63 40.61 -3.23 -35.05
CA THR A 63 41.25 -2.40 -36.07
C THR A 63 40.57 -1.04 -36.17
N PRO A 64 41.32 0.03 -36.52
CA PRO A 64 40.73 1.35 -36.75
C PRO A 64 39.63 1.28 -37.79
N ARG A 65 38.46 1.81 -37.43
CA ARG A 65 37.24 1.70 -38.24
C ARG A 65 36.36 2.93 -38.07
N SER A 66 35.49 3.15 -39.05
CA SER A 66 34.55 4.29 -39.10
C SER A 66 33.14 3.80 -39.41
N ILE A 67 32.46 3.26 -38.40
CA ILE A 67 31.08 2.81 -38.49
C ILE A 67 30.15 3.95 -38.06
N LYS A 68 29.83 4.82 -39.02
CA LYS A 68 28.87 5.91 -38.85
C LYS A 68 27.75 5.81 -39.88
N ALA A 69 26.56 6.21 -39.48
CA ALA A 69 25.45 6.38 -40.42
C ALA A 69 25.76 7.47 -41.44
N SER A 70 25.32 7.27 -42.68
CA SER A 70 25.32 8.32 -43.69
C SER A 70 24.48 9.51 -43.18
N THR A 71 24.76 10.73 -43.64
CA THR A 71 24.01 11.92 -43.19
C THR A 71 22.51 11.80 -43.45
N THR A 72 22.11 11.12 -44.53
CA THR A 72 20.71 10.87 -44.88
C THR A 72 20.07 9.83 -43.94
N THR A 73 20.77 8.72 -43.66
CA THR A 73 20.28 7.66 -42.75
C THR A 73 20.23 8.17 -41.31
N ALA A 74 21.23 8.94 -40.88
CA ALA A 74 21.27 9.57 -39.57
C ALA A 74 20.07 10.51 -39.39
N GLU A 75 19.77 11.39 -40.34
CA GLU A 75 18.61 12.28 -40.22
C GLU A 75 17.28 11.49 -40.18
N GLN A 76 17.16 10.36 -40.88
CA GLN A 76 15.99 9.48 -40.77
C GLN A 76 15.84 8.87 -39.37
N PHE A 77 16.94 8.41 -38.76
CA PHE A 77 16.94 7.93 -37.37
C PHE A 77 16.54 9.03 -36.39
N LEU A 78 17.17 10.19 -36.52
CA LEU A 78 16.96 11.32 -35.63
C LEU A 78 15.54 11.87 -35.77
N GLN A 79 14.98 11.90 -36.98
CA GLN A 79 13.60 12.31 -37.23
C GLN A 79 12.59 11.41 -36.53
N LYS A 80 12.84 10.09 -36.49
CA LYS A 80 11.98 9.13 -35.77
C LYS A 80 12.06 9.31 -34.24
N LEU A 81 13.19 9.77 -33.71
CA LEU A 81 13.39 10.05 -32.28
C LEU A 81 12.94 11.45 -31.83
N ARG A 82 12.98 12.44 -32.73
CA ARG A 82 12.72 13.85 -32.40
C ARG A 82 11.31 14.02 -31.82
N ASN A 83 11.21 14.71 -30.68
CA ASN A 83 9.97 14.93 -29.93
C ASN A 83 9.28 13.66 -29.42
N LYS A 84 9.99 12.53 -29.36
CA LYS A 84 9.50 11.31 -28.71
C LYS A 84 10.08 11.21 -27.31
N HIS A 85 9.27 10.75 -26.38
CA HIS A 85 9.67 10.61 -24.97
C HIS A 85 9.77 9.17 -24.53
N GLU A 86 9.46 8.23 -25.43
CA GLU A 86 9.46 6.81 -25.16
C GLU A 86 10.19 6.10 -26.29
N PHE A 87 11.28 5.44 -25.94
CA PHE A 87 12.04 4.62 -26.87
C PHE A 87 12.81 3.54 -26.12
N THR A 88 13.13 2.44 -26.81
CA THR A 88 13.87 1.32 -26.27
C THR A 88 15.04 0.98 -27.17
N ILE A 89 16.23 0.83 -26.58
CA ILE A 89 17.44 0.35 -27.25
C ILE A 89 17.51 -1.16 -27.01
N LEU A 90 17.53 -1.95 -28.08
CA LEU A 90 17.68 -3.41 -28.04
C LEU A 90 18.99 -3.80 -28.70
N VAL A 91 19.75 -4.67 -28.04
CA VAL A 91 21.01 -5.19 -28.58
C VAL A 91 21.20 -6.62 -28.10
N THR A 92 21.58 -7.52 -29.01
CA THR A 92 22.12 -8.84 -28.66
C THR A 92 23.63 -8.79 -28.90
N LEU A 93 24.45 -8.98 -27.88
CA LEU A 93 25.90 -8.81 -27.99
C LEU A 93 26.67 -9.94 -27.31
N LYS A 94 27.91 -10.13 -27.77
CA LYS A 94 28.93 -10.94 -27.14
C LYS A 94 30.20 -10.12 -27.10
N GLN A 95 30.53 -9.55 -25.95
CA GLN A 95 31.67 -8.65 -25.81
C GLN A 95 32.91 -9.40 -25.30
N THR A 96 34.08 -9.07 -25.85
CA THR A 96 35.36 -9.64 -25.44
C THR A 96 35.67 -9.30 -23.99
N HIS A 97 36.24 -10.25 -23.23
CA HIS A 97 36.53 -10.02 -21.82
C HIS A 97 37.35 -8.75 -21.56
N LEU A 98 36.96 -7.96 -20.55
CA LEU A 98 37.56 -6.69 -20.14
C LEU A 98 37.49 -5.52 -21.15
N ASN A 99 36.99 -5.71 -22.37
CA ASN A 99 36.86 -4.61 -23.34
C ASN A 99 35.92 -3.51 -22.82
N SER A 100 36.33 -2.25 -22.97
CA SER A 100 35.49 -1.09 -22.70
C SER A 100 35.10 -0.42 -24.02
N GLY A 101 33.83 -0.58 -24.40
CA GLY A 101 33.36 -0.31 -25.74
C GLY A 101 32.00 0.39 -25.77
N VAL A 102 31.83 1.31 -26.72
CA VAL A 102 30.55 1.97 -26.96
C VAL A 102 29.69 1.12 -27.87
N ILE A 103 28.46 0.85 -27.44
CA ILE A 103 27.50 0.03 -28.19
C ILE A 103 26.82 0.89 -29.25
N LEU A 104 26.20 2.00 -28.84
CA LEU A 104 25.49 2.94 -29.70
C LEU A 104 25.78 4.36 -29.24
N SER A 105 26.01 5.28 -30.18
CA SER A 105 26.35 6.66 -29.85
C SER A 105 25.75 7.68 -30.79
N ILE A 106 25.16 8.74 -30.23
CA ILE A 106 24.61 9.89 -30.95
C ILE A 106 25.31 11.16 -30.48
N HIS A 107 26.07 11.76 -31.38
CA HIS A 107 26.92 12.93 -31.10
C HIS A 107 26.65 14.06 -32.08
N HIS A 108 26.79 15.29 -31.59
CA HIS A 108 26.85 16.48 -32.43
C HIS A 108 27.99 17.36 -31.93
N LEU A 109 28.98 17.60 -32.80
CA LEU A 109 30.25 18.23 -32.44
C LEU A 109 30.90 17.44 -31.28
N ASP A 110 31.25 18.12 -30.17
CA ASP A 110 31.89 17.50 -29.00
C ASP A 110 30.87 17.03 -27.94
N HIS A 111 29.57 17.11 -28.24
CA HIS A 111 28.52 16.81 -27.27
C HIS A 111 27.86 15.45 -27.52
N ARG A 112 27.86 14.62 -26.47
CA ARG A 112 27.16 13.32 -26.42
C ARG A 112 25.71 13.57 -26.05
N TYR A 113 24.77 13.26 -26.95
CA TYR A 113 23.34 13.43 -26.70
C TYR A 113 22.71 12.17 -26.12
N LEU A 114 23.12 11.01 -26.64
CA LEU A 114 22.72 9.69 -26.17
C LEU A 114 23.85 8.71 -26.50
N GLU A 115 24.44 8.07 -25.50
CA GLU A 115 25.51 7.09 -25.69
C GLU A 115 25.35 5.95 -24.69
N LEU A 116 25.31 4.71 -25.19
CA LEU A 116 25.28 3.49 -24.40
C LEU A 116 26.65 2.82 -24.47
N GLU A 117 27.30 2.68 -23.34
CA GLU A 117 28.65 2.15 -23.20
C GLU A 117 28.64 0.93 -22.27
N SER A 118 29.51 -0.05 -22.56
CA SER A 118 29.78 -1.19 -21.69
C SER A 118 31.26 -1.20 -21.32
N SER A 119 31.56 -1.07 -20.03
CA SER A 119 32.91 -1.04 -19.48
C SER A 119 33.25 -2.40 -18.86
N GLY A 120 34.03 -3.20 -19.55
CA GLY A 120 34.50 -4.50 -19.06
C GLY A 120 35.55 -4.38 -17.94
N HIS A 121 36.31 -3.29 -17.90
CA HIS A 121 37.30 -3.07 -16.83
C HIS A 121 36.67 -2.74 -15.47
N ARG A 122 35.47 -2.14 -15.49
CA ARG A 122 34.74 -1.73 -14.27
C ARG A 122 33.49 -2.56 -14.02
N ASN A 123 33.17 -3.52 -14.89
CA ASN A 123 32.00 -4.38 -14.74
C ASN A 123 30.68 -3.58 -14.67
N GLU A 124 30.54 -2.60 -15.57
CA GLU A 124 29.43 -1.63 -15.56
C GLU A 124 28.90 -1.35 -16.97
N VAL A 125 27.60 -1.07 -17.04
CA VAL A 125 26.93 -0.49 -18.22
C VAL A 125 26.61 0.97 -17.93
N ARG A 126 26.87 1.87 -18.89
CA ARG A 126 26.69 3.31 -18.70
C ARG A 126 25.78 3.90 -19.77
N LEU A 127 24.81 4.68 -19.35
CA LEU A 127 24.00 5.51 -20.23
C LEU A 127 24.37 6.98 -20.05
N HIS A 128 24.93 7.59 -21.09
CA HIS A 128 25.13 9.03 -21.17
C HIS A 128 23.95 9.66 -21.92
N TYR A 129 23.34 10.70 -21.35
CA TYR A 129 22.30 11.47 -22.02
C TYR A 129 22.34 12.94 -21.62
N ARG A 130 21.66 13.82 -22.38
CA ARG A 130 21.44 15.22 -21.98
C ARG A 130 19.98 15.46 -21.63
N SER A 131 19.71 16.24 -20.59
CA SER A 131 18.34 16.61 -20.22
C SER A 131 17.85 17.84 -20.99
N GLY A 132 16.58 18.22 -20.79
CA GLY A 132 15.98 19.39 -21.45
C GLY A 132 16.68 20.73 -21.15
N SER A 133 17.44 20.81 -20.05
CA SER A 133 18.29 21.94 -19.70
C SER A 133 19.67 21.93 -20.40
N HIS A 134 19.89 20.99 -21.33
CA HIS A 134 21.16 20.69 -21.98
C HIS A 134 22.29 20.24 -21.02
N ARG A 135 21.97 19.85 -19.78
CA ARG A 135 22.97 19.33 -18.83
C ARG A 135 23.29 17.85 -19.12
N PRO A 136 24.58 17.45 -19.12
CA PRO A 136 24.99 16.06 -19.31
C PRO A 136 24.73 15.22 -18.05
N HIS A 137 24.20 14.01 -18.23
CA HIS A 137 23.90 13.04 -17.19
C HIS A 137 24.51 11.68 -17.54
N ILE A 138 24.85 10.90 -16.51
CA ILE A 138 25.46 9.57 -16.64
C ILE A 138 24.78 8.64 -15.63
N GLU A 139 24.14 7.59 -16.13
CA GLU A 139 23.58 6.52 -15.30
C GLU A 139 24.50 5.31 -15.37
N VAL A 140 24.88 4.77 -14.21
CA VAL A 140 25.80 3.63 -14.11
C VAL A 140 25.04 2.44 -13.53
N PHE A 141 25.11 1.32 -14.23
CA PHE A 141 24.50 0.04 -13.85
C PHE A 141 25.61 -0.99 -13.61
N PRO A 142 25.87 -1.39 -12.36
CA PRO A 142 26.82 -2.47 -12.08
C PRO A 142 26.33 -3.79 -12.71
N TYR A 143 26.96 -4.20 -13.80
CA TYR A 143 26.67 -5.47 -14.48
C TYR A 143 27.79 -5.81 -15.49
N ILE A 144 28.16 -7.09 -15.54
CA ILE A 144 29.23 -7.59 -16.41
C ILE A 144 28.62 -8.04 -17.75
N LEU A 145 28.91 -7.31 -18.83
CA LEU A 145 28.60 -7.77 -20.21
C LEU A 145 29.83 -8.30 -20.96
N ALA A 146 31.03 -7.95 -20.50
CA ALA A 146 32.31 -8.31 -21.12
C ALA A 146 32.87 -9.60 -20.50
N ASP A 147 32.20 -10.73 -20.73
CA ASP A 147 32.57 -12.04 -20.19
C ASP A 147 32.75 -13.12 -21.27
N ASP A 148 32.84 -12.73 -22.55
CA ASP A 148 32.88 -13.62 -23.71
C ASP A 148 31.64 -14.55 -23.84
N LYS A 149 30.49 -14.17 -23.28
CA LYS A 149 29.19 -14.86 -23.48
C LYS A 149 28.18 -13.95 -24.19
N TRP A 150 27.12 -14.59 -24.68
CA TRP A 150 26.02 -13.89 -25.34
C TRP A 150 25.07 -13.30 -24.31
N HIS A 151 24.73 -12.02 -24.49
CA HIS A 151 23.76 -11.30 -23.68
C HIS A 151 22.73 -10.59 -24.55
N LYS A 152 21.49 -10.56 -24.08
CA LYS A 152 20.39 -9.76 -24.63
C LYS A 152 20.17 -8.54 -23.75
N LEU A 153 20.59 -7.37 -24.21
CA LEU A 153 20.39 -6.10 -23.53
C LEU A 153 19.18 -5.36 -24.08
N SER A 154 18.29 -4.93 -23.19
CA SER A 154 17.19 -4.03 -23.52
C SER A 154 17.11 -2.87 -22.52
N LEU A 155 17.23 -1.65 -23.02
CA LEU A 155 17.16 -0.43 -22.24
C LEU A 155 15.96 0.40 -22.68
N ALA A 156 14.90 0.36 -21.88
CA ALA A 156 13.66 1.09 -22.14
C ALA A 156 13.65 2.42 -21.38
N ILE A 157 13.37 3.51 -22.10
CA ILE A 157 13.29 4.86 -21.56
C ILE A 157 11.87 5.37 -21.84
N SER A 158 11.13 5.74 -20.79
CA SER A 158 9.81 6.36 -20.86
C SER A 158 9.78 7.60 -19.96
N ALA A 159 9.85 8.79 -20.58
CA ALA A 159 9.94 10.08 -19.91
C ALA A 159 11.04 10.14 -18.83
N SER A 160 10.67 10.02 -17.56
CA SER A 160 11.57 10.03 -16.40
C SER A 160 11.86 8.64 -15.84
N HIS A 161 11.47 7.57 -16.53
CA HIS A 161 11.68 6.19 -16.11
C HIS A 161 12.63 5.47 -17.05
N LEU A 162 13.63 4.81 -16.48
CA LEU A 162 14.59 3.97 -17.18
C LEU A 162 14.53 2.56 -16.62
N ILE A 163 14.39 1.57 -17.50
CA ILE A 163 14.36 0.16 -17.14
C ILE A 163 15.38 -0.60 -17.98
N LEU A 164 16.35 -1.24 -17.32
CA LEU A 164 17.36 -2.10 -17.95
C LEU A 164 17.00 -3.57 -17.73
N HIS A 165 16.87 -4.30 -18.84
CA HIS A 165 16.74 -5.74 -18.86
C HIS A 165 17.99 -6.38 -19.47
N ILE A 166 18.41 -7.49 -18.88
CA ILE A 166 19.50 -8.32 -19.39
C ILE A 166 19.03 -9.77 -19.39
N ASP A 167 19.18 -10.45 -20.52
CA ASP A 167 18.76 -11.84 -20.73
C ASP A 167 17.29 -12.09 -20.35
N CYS A 168 16.44 -11.12 -20.70
CA CYS A 168 15.01 -11.08 -20.39
C CYS A 168 14.66 -10.95 -18.90
N ASN A 169 15.61 -10.57 -18.05
CA ASN A 169 15.35 -10.27 -16.64
C ASN A 169 15.44 -8.76 -16.39
N LYS A 170 14.51 -8.19 -15.62
CA LYS A 170 14.58 -6.80 -15.17
C LYS A 170 15.68 -6.69 -14.11
N ILE A 171 16.78 -6.01 -14.42
CA ILE A 171 17.93 -5.87 -13.51
C ILE A 171 17.83 -4.56 -12.72
N TYR A 172 17.57 -3.44 -13.41
CA TYR A 172 17.48 -2.12 -12.79
C TYR A 172 16.26 -1.33 -13.26
N GLU A 173 15.71 -0.54 -12.35
CA GLU A 173 14.64 0.44 -12.59
C GLU A 173 15.02 1.74 -11.88
N ARG A 174 15.11 2.84 -12.63
CA ARG A 174 15.56 4.15 -12.13
C ARG A 174 14.61 5.25 -12.57
N VAL A 175 14.44 6.25 -11.70
CA VAL A 175 13.79 7.52 -12.04
C VAL A 175 14.89 8.54 -12.35
N VAL A 176 14.88 9.08 -13.56
CA VAL A 176 15.95 9.91 -14.13
C VAL A 176 15.40 11.25 -14.64
N GLU A 177 16.25 12.27 -14.80
CA GLU A 177 15.83 13.49 -15.49
C GLU A 177 15.51 13.13 -16.95
N LYS A 178 14.41 13.66 -17.47
CA LYS A 178 13.93 13.29 -18.81
C LYS A 178 15.01 13.52 -19.88
N PRO A 179 15.45 12.46 -20.59
CA PRO A 179 16.39 12.61 -21.69
C PRO A 179 15.80 13.49 -22.80
N SER A 180 16.57 14.48 -23.23
CA SER A 180 16.20 15.34 -24.34
C SER A 180 16.39 14.60 -25.65
N THR A 181 15.29 14.47 -26.39
CA THR A 181 15.31 13.99 -27.78
C THR A 181 15.27 15.13 -28.78
N ASP A 182 15.54 16.37 -28.33
CA ASP A 182 15.74 17.52 -29.21
C ASP A 182 17.15 17.50 -29.80
N LEU A 183 17.31 16.64 -30.81
CA LEU A 183 18.57 16.37 -31.46
C LEU A 183 18.83 17.40 -32.58
N PRO A 184 19.98 18.09 -32.57
CA PRO A 184 20.29 19.12 -33.55
C PRO A 184 20.46 18.54 -34.96
N LEU A 185 20.17 19.37 -35.97
CA LEU A 185 20.38 19.02 -37.37
C LEU A 185 21.88 18.81 -37.63
N GLY A 186 22.23 17.67 -38.23
CA GLY A 186 23.63 17.29 -38.48
C GLY A 186 24.27 16.43 -37.37
N ALA A 187 23.49 15.94 -36.40
CA ALA A 187 23.99 14.94 -35.47
C ALA A 187 24.35 13.63 -36.20
N THR A 188 25.36 12.94 -35.67
CA THR A 188 25.94 11.72 -36.24
C THR A 188 25.62 10.53 -35.34
N VAL A 189 25.29 9.40 -35.95
CA VAL A 189 24.99 8.14 -35.25
C VAL A 189 26.12 7.15 -35.55
N TRP A 190 26.71 6.61 -34.49
CA TRP A 190 27.82 5.66 -34.52
C TRP A 190 27.42 4.36 -33.85
N LEU A 191 27.91 3.24 -34.37
CA LEU A 191 27.66 1.91 -33.85
C LEU A 191 28.98 1.21 -33.53
N GLY A 192 29.09 0.65 -32.32
CA GLY A 192 30.30 -0.06 -31.90
C GLY A 192 31.53 0.84 -31.71
N GLN A 193 31.36 2.17 -31.72
CA GLN A 193 32.41 3.16 -31.55
C GLN A 193 31.83 4.53 -31.18
N ARG A 194 32.63 5.36 -30.49
CA ARG A 194 32.25 6.75 -30.17
C ARG A 194 32.53 7.68 -31.35
N ASN A 195 33.70 7.50 -31.97
CA ASN A 195 34.17 8.28 -33.10
C ASN A 195 35.20 7.45 -33.89
N ASN A 196 35.99 8.08 -34.76
CA ASN A 196 36.98 7.40 -35.59
C ASN A 196 38.20 6.85 -34.84
N ALA A 197 38.40 7.20 -33.57
CA ALA A 197 39.60 6.85 -32.80
C ALA A 197 39.31 6.21 -31.43
N HIS A 198 38.08 6.35 -30.90
CA HIS A 198 37.75 6.07 -29.50
C HIS A 198 36.52 5.19 -29.32
N GLY A 199 36.50 4.45 -28.21
CA GLY A 199 35.34 3.70 -27.72
C GLY A 199 35.02 2.44 -28.52
N TYR A 200 36.03 1.78 -29.10
CA TYR A 200 35.83 0.60 -29.94
C TYR A 200 35.27 -0.59 -29.15
N PHE A 201 34.03 -0.98 -29.47
CA PHE A 201 33.49 -2.26 -29.06
C PHE A 201 34.23 -3.42 -29.73
N LYS A 202 34.67 -4.40 -28.96
CA LYS A 202 35.30 -5.63 -29.46
C LYS A 202 34.39 -6.81 -29.12
N GLY A 203 33.98 -7.53 -30.15
CA GLY A 203 33.03 -8.63 -29.99
C GLY A 203 32.03 -8.72 -31.13
N ILE A 204 30.94 -9.42 -30.90
CA ILE A 204 29.89 -9.67 -31.90
C ILE A 204 28.63 -8.92 -31.48
N MET A 205 27.99 -8.21 -32.40
CA MET A 205 26.63 -7.70 -32.20
C MET A 205 25.65 -8.30 -33.22
N GLN A 206 24.43 -8.48 -32.76
CA GLN A 206 23.26 -8.94 -33.51
C GLN A 206 22.02 -8.18 -33.02
N ASP A 207 21.03 -7.98 -33.88
CA ASP A 207 19.74 -7.36 -33.54
C ASP A 207 19.83 -5.98 -32.85
N VAL A 208 20.69 -5.09 -33.36
CA VAL A 208 20.77 -3.72 -32.82
C VAL A 208 19.60 -2.90 -33.35
N GLN A 209 18.65 -2.61 -32.48
CA GLN A 209 17.40 -1.95 -32.84
C GLN A 209 17.04 -0.81 -31.89
N LEU A 210 16.41 0.21 -32.45
CA LEU A 210 15.85 1.32 -31.69
C LEU A 210 14.34 1.36 -31.96
N LEU A 211 13.55 1.13 -30.92
CA LEU A 211 12.08 1.05 -31.01
C LEU A 211 11.46 2.28 -30.36
N VAL A 212 10.68 3.05 -31.10
CA VAL A 212 9.98 4.24 -30.60
C VAL A 212 8.62 3.83 -30.02
N MET A 213 8.64 3.06 -28.94
CA MET A 213 7.44 2.61 -28.23
C MET A 213 7.73 2.35 -26.75
N PRO A 214 6.73 2.51 -25.87
CA PRO A 214 6.83 2.00 -24.51
C PRO A 214 6.89 0.47 -24.53
N GLN A 215 7.64 -0.12 -23.60
CA GLN A 215 7.80 -1.57 -23.47
C GLN A 215 8.39 -2.28 -24.71
N GLY A 216 9.30 -1.62 -25.43
CA GLY A 216 9.97 -2.21 -26.59
C GLY A 216 10.78 -3.49 -26.30
N PHE A 217 11.12 -3.77 -25.03
CA PHE A 217 11.79 -5.00 -24.62
C PHE A 217 11.01 -6.27 -25.00
N ILE A 218 9.69 -6.18 -25.17
CA ILE A 218 8.83 -7.30 -25.57
C ILE A 218 9.24 -7.84 -26.94
N ALA A 219 9.81 -7.02 -27.82
CA ALA A 219 10.28 -7.47 -29.13
C ALA A 219 11.45 -8.47 -29.04
N GLN A 220 12.34 -8.30 -28.04
CA GLN A 220 13.47 -9.22 -27.79
C GLN A 220 13.07 -10.40 -26.89
N CYS A 221 12.05 -10.20 -26.05
CA CYS A 221 11.56 -11.14 -25.04
C CYS A 221 10.02 -11.20 -25.05
N PRO A 222 9.39 -11.90 -26.03
CA PRO A 222 7.94 -11.92 -26.18
C PRO A 222 7.20 -12.60 -25.01
N ASP A 223 7.89 -13.47 -24.27
CA ASP A 223 7.34 -14.16 -23.11
C ASP A 223 7.15 -13.24 -21.88
N LEU A 224 7.76 -12.05 -21.86
CA LEU A 224 7.48 -11.04 -20.82
C LEU A 224 6.03 -10.55 -20.87
N ASN A 225 5.36 -10.61 -22.02
CA ASN A 225 3.95 -10.20 -22.15
C ASN A 225 2.96 -11.32 -21.77
N ARG A 226 3.43 -12.58 -21.65
CA ARG A 226 2.60 -13.70 -21.18
C ARG A 226 2.48 -13.77 -19.66
N THR A 227 3.18 -12.90 -18.96
CA THR A 227 3.04 -12.71 -17.53
C THR A 227 2.31 -11.40 -17.30
N CYS A 228 1.08 -11.51 -16.82
CA CYS A 228 0.32 -10.38 -16.28
C CYS A 228 1.22 -9.55 -15.34
N PRO A 229 0.98 -8.25 -15.14
CA PRO A 229 1.80 -7.36 -14.29
C PRO A 229 1.95 -7.81 -12.83
N THR A 230 1.22 -8.86 -12.43
CA THR A 230 1.29 -9.50 -11.13
C THR A 230 2.11 -10.79 -11.10
N CYS A 231 2.73 -11.26 -12.20
CA CYS A 231 3.27 -12.62 -12.28
C CYS A 231 4.75 -12.83 -11.90
N ASN A 232 5.62 -11.83 -12.02
CA ASN A 232 6.93 -11.92 -11.34
C ASN A 232 6.77 -11.72 -9.83
N ASP A 233 5.78 -10.93 -9.42
CA ASP A 233 5.24 -11.00 -8.07
C ASP A 233 4.57 -12.35 -7.81
N PHE A 234 3.93 -13.03 -8.77
CA PHE A 234 3.26 -14.32 -8.54
C PHE A 234 4.20 -15.50 -8.38
N HIS A 235 5.44 -15.50 -8.89
CA HIS A 235 6.37 -16.61 -8.58
C HIS A 235 6.95 -16.47 -7.17
N GLY A 236 7.30 -15.23 -6.77
CA GLY A 236 7.67 -14.90 -5.40
C GLY A 236 6.48 -15.04 -4.44
N LEU A 237 5.28 -14.63 -4.85
CA LEU A 237 4.03 -14.76 -4.13
C LEU A 237 3.51 -16.18 -4.15
N VAL A 238 3.76 -17.02 -5.16
CA VAL A 238 3.42 -18.47 -5.15
C VAL A 238 4.37 -19.20 -4.23
N GLN A 239 5.66 -18.86 -4.21
CA GLN A 239 6.59 -19.43 -3.24
C GLN A 239 6.24 -18.97 -1.81
N LYS A 240 5.90 -17.68 -1.64
CA LYS A 240 5.37 -17.13 -0.39
C LYS A 240 3.97 -17.63 -0.06
N ILE A 241 3.10 -17.95 -1.02
CA ILE A 241 1.75 -18.52 -0.85
C ILE A 241 1.88 -20.00 -0.57
N MET A 242 2.86 -20.72 -1.10
CA MET A 242 3.15 -22.10 -0.74
C MET A 242 3.73 -22.16 0.68
N GLU A 243 4.60 -21.22 1.06
CA GLU A 243 5.04 -21.02 2.45
C GLU A 243 3.88 -20.58 3.33
N LEU A 244 3.02 -19.64 2.89
CA LEU A 244 1.84 -19.19 3.63
C LEU A 244 0.77 -20.27 3.66
N GLN A 245 0.66 -21.15 2.67
CA GLN A 245 -0.25 -22.30 2.62
C GLN A 245 0.29 -23.42 3.49
N ASP A 246 1.60 -23.59 3.61
CA ASP A 246 2.21 -24.50 4.59
C ASP A 246 2.04 -23.95 6.00
N ILE A 247 2.24 -22.65 6.22
CA ILE A 247 1.96 -21.97 7.48
C ILE A 247 0.44 -21.98 7.76
N LEU A 248 -0.43 -21.71 6.78
CA LEU A 248 -1.89 -21.77 6.90
C LEU A 248 -2.38 -23.19 7.10
N ALA A 249 -1.75 -24.21 6.51
CA ALA A 249 -2.08 -25.61 6.76
C ALA A 249 -1.62 -26.02 8.15
N LYS A 250 -0.45 -25.56 8.62
CA LYS A 250 0.05 -25.77 9.98
C LYS A 250 -0.78 -25.00 11.02
N THR A 251 -1.18 -23.76 10.73
CA THR A 251 -2.05 -22.97 11.61
C THR A 251 -3.49 -23.43 11.53
N SER A 252 -4.01 -23.86 10.38
CA SER A 252 -5.33 -24.48 10.23
C SER A 252 -5.38 -25.85 10.91
N ALA A 253 -4.31 -26.65 10.88
CA ALA A 253 -4.23 -27.88 11.68
C ALA A 253 -4.15 -27.58 13.19
N LYS A 254 -3.46 -26.51 13.60
CA LYS A 254 -3.45 -26.03 14.99
C LYS A 254 -4.79 -25.41 15.40
N LEU A 255 -5.45 -24.68 14.50
CA LEU A 255 -6.75 -24.03 14.69
C LEU A 255 -7.84 -25.08 14.70
N SER A 256 -7.84 -26.08 13.82
CA SER A 256 -8.75 -27.23 13.85
C SER A 256 -8.60 -28.05 15.13
N ARG A 257 -7.37 -28.20 15.67
CA ARG A 257 -7.14 -28.78 17.00
C ARG A 257 -7.63 -27.87 18.14
N ALA A 258 -7.59 -26.55 17.97
CA ALA A 258 -8.11 -25.58 18.94
C ALA A 258 -9.65 -25.46 18.86
N GLU A 259 -10.23 -25.49 17.67
CA GLU A 259 -11.65 -25.58 17.36
C GLU A 259 -12.21 -26.90 17.81
N GLN A 260 -11.55 -28.06 17.66
CA GLN A 260 -12.02 -29.31 18.29
C GLN A 260 -12.01 -29.24 19.83
N ARG A 261 -11.13 -28.41 20.42
CA ARG A 261 -11.13 -28.10 21.86
C ARG A 261 -12.23 -27.10 22.24
N MET A 262 -12.53 -26.11 21.39
CA MET A 262 -13.58 -25.10 21.57
C MET A 262 -14.98 -25.59 21.20
N ASN A 263 -15.14 -26.53 20.27
CA ASN A 263 -16.40 -27.13 19.84
C ASN A 263 -16.92 -28.14 20.90
N ARG A 264 -16.07 -28.48 21.87
CA ARG A 264 -16.50 -29.08 23.16
C ARG A 264 -17.09 -28.04 24.13
N LEU A 265 -16.87 -26.73 23.92
CA LEU A 265 -17.48 -25.61 24.64
C LEU A 265 -18.65 -24.95 23.88
N ASP A 266 -18.64 -24.92 22.55
CA ASP A 266 -19.65 -24.28 21.67
C ASP A 266 -20.96 -25.08 21.46
N GLN A 267 -21.15 -26.20 22.16
CA GLN A 267 -22.47 -26.84 22.25
C GLN A 267 -23.51 -26.01 23.04
N CYS A 268 -23.14 -24.82 23.53
CA CYS A 268 -24.08 -23.85 24.06
C CYS A 268 -24.63 -22.93 22.95
N TYR A 269 -25.59 -23.46 22.19
CA TYR A 269 -26.46 -22.67 21.33
C TYR A 269 -27.25 -21.68 22.21
N CYS A 270 -26.94 -20.38 22.13
CA CYS A 270 -27.72 -19.36 22.84
C CYS A 270 -29.05 -19.16 22.10
N GLU A 271 -30.07 -19.95 22.47
CA GLU A 271 -31.46 -19.68 22.12
C GLU A 271 -31.78 -18.24 22.55
N ARG A 272 -32.15 -17.37 21.61
CA ARG A 272 -32.63 -16.02 21.93
C ARG A 272 -33.97 -16.18 22.64
N THR A 273 -34.06 -15.61 23.83
CA THR A 273 -35.24 -15.75 24.68
C THR A 273 -35.77 -14.39 25.09
N CYS A 274 -37.09 -14.29 25.18
CA CYS A 274 -37.77 -13.12 25.74
C CYS A 274 -38.24 -13.45 27.16
N THR A 275 -37.97 -12.58 28.14
CA THR A 275 -38.40 -12.80 29.53
C THR A 275 -39.58 -11.90 29.85
N MET A 276 -40.72 -12.48 30.24
CA MET A 276 -41.92 -11.73 30.65
C MET A 276 -42.46 -12.30 31.96
N LYS A 277 -42.70 -11.43 32.96
CA LYS A 277 -43.24 -11.82 34.28
C LYS A 277 -42.52 -13.02 34.94
N GLY A 278 -41.21 -13.16 34.71
CA GLY A 278 -40.38 -14.24 35.24
C GLY A 278 -40.36 -15.54 34.44
N THR A 279 -41.13 -15.63 33.34
CA THR A 279 -41.15 -16.77 32.43
C THR A 279 -40.37 -16.45 31.17
N THR A 280 -39.56 -17.41 30.71
CA THR A 280 -38.67 -17.27 29.54
C THR A 280 -39.29 -17.95 28.33
N TYR A 281 -39.60 -17.19 27.29
CA TYR A 281 -40.18 -17.65 26.03
C TYR A 281 -39.12 -17.75 24.94
N ARG A 282 -39.20 -18.78 24.09
CA ARG A 282 -38.30 -18.97 22.96
C ARG A 282 -38.68 -18.09 21.78
N GLU A 283 -37.73 -17.86 20.88
CA GLU A 283 -37.97 -17.12 19.63
C GLU A 283 -39.11 -17.78 18.81
N PHE A 284 -40.05 -16.96 18.34
CA PHE A 284 -41.31 -17.32 17.67
C PHE A 284 -42.39 -17.98 18.53
N GLU A 285 -42.18 -18.14 19.83
CA GLU A 285 -43.20 -18.66 20.73
C GLU A 285 -44.28 -17.59 20.97
N SER A 286 -45.55 -17.99 20.82
CA SER A 286 -46.72 -17.13 21.01
C SER A 286 -47.47 -17.53 22.29
N TRP A 287 -47.87 -16.55 23.09
CA TRP A 287 -48.65 -16.77 24.30
C TRP A 287 -49.71 -15.67 24.48
N THR A 288 -50.68 -15.94 25.35
CA THR A 288 -51.69 -14.95 25.73
C THR A 288 -51.32 -14.35 27.08
N ASP A 289 -51.27 -13.01 27.17
CA ASP A 289 -51.14 -12.28 28.44
C ASP A 289 -52.35 -11.37 28.59
N GLY A 290 -53.31 -11.79 29.43
CA GLY A 290 -54.60 -11.12 29.59
C GLY A 290 -55.43 -11.12 28.29
N CYS A 291 -55.65 -9.93 27.73
CA CYS A 291 -56.41 -9.72 26.48
C CYS A 291 -55.52 -9.48 25.24
N LYS A 292 -54.23 -9.84 25.32
CA LYS A 292 -53.27 -9.65 24.22
C LYS A 292 -52.64 -10.97 23.80
N ASN A 293 -52.44 -11.14 22.49
CA ASN A 293 -51.63 -12.22 21.93
C ASN A 293 -50.21 -11.71 21.71
N CYS A 294 -49.26 -12.25 22.46
CA CYS A 294 -47.87 -11.84 22.48
C CYS A 294 -47.00 -12.87 21.76
N THR A 295 -45.99 -12.42 21.01
CA THR A 295 -45.03 -13.29 20.34
C THR A 295 -43.61 -12.75 20.57
N CYS A 296 -42.67 -13.65 20.86
CA CYS A 296 -41.26 -13.31 21.01
C CYS A 296 -40.61 -13.24 19.62
N LEU A 297 -40.22 -12.05 19.19
CA LEU A 297 -39.53 -11.82 17.92
C LEU A 297 -38.21 -11.12 18.18
N ASN A 298 -37.11 -11.79 17.83
CA ASN A 298 -35.76 -11.22 17.85
C ASN A 298 -35.36 -10.61 19.23
N GLY A 299 -35.73 -11.28 20.33
CA GLY A 299 -35.47 -10.81 21.70
C GLY A 299 -36.42 -9.71 22.21
N THR A 300 -37.44 -9.34 21.43
CA THR A 300 -38.47 -8.36 21.81
C THR A 300 -39.86 -8.99 21.80
N ILE A 301 -40.73 -8.55 22.72
CA ILE A 301 -42.10 -9.06 22.85
C ILE A 301 -43.03 -8.14 22.07
N GLN A 302 -43.74 -8.67 21.08
CA GLN A 302 -44.79 -7.95 20.35
C GLN A 302 -46.15 -8.49 20.75
N CYS A 303 -47.04 -7.64 21.27
CA CYS A 303 -48.37 -8.02 21.75
C CYS A 303 -49.46 -7.26 21.01
N GLU A 304 -50.40 -7.99 20.40
CA GLU A 304 -51.56 -7.43 19.69
C GLU A 304 -52.86 -7.69 20.45
N THR A 305 -53.85 -6.81 20.29
CA THR A 305 -55.18 -6.98 20.91
C THR A 305 -55.87 -8.21 20.35
N LEU A 306 -56.32 -9.09 21.23
CA LEU A 306 -56.98 -10.33 20.82
C LEU A 306 -58.40 -10.04 20.29
N ILE A 307 -58.64 -10.35 19.01
CA ILE A 307 -59.96 -10.21 18.39
C ILE A 307 -60.81 -11.42 18.80
N CYS A 308 -61.82 -11.20 19.66
CA CYS A 308 -62.71 -12.27 20.09
C CYS A 308 -63.73 -12.64 18.98
N PRO A 309 -63.81 -13.91 18.56
CA PRO A 309 -64.91 -14.37 17.73
C PRO A 309 -66.23 -14.28 18.51
N ASN A 310 -67.32 -13.83 17.89
CA ASN A 310 -68.64 -13.79 18.51
C ASN A 310 -69.32 -15.17 18.35
N PRO A 311 -69.39 -16.01 19.38
CA PRO A 311 -69.96 -17.34 19.26
C PRO A 311 -71.49 -17.32 19.36
N ASP A 312 -72.17 -18.08 18.49
CA ASP A 312 -73.61 -18.33 18.62
C ASP A 312 -73.87 -19.32 19.76
N CYS A 313 -74.34 -18.81 20.91
CA CYS A 313 -74.60 -19.65 22.07
C CYS A 313 -75.89 -20.50 21.91
N PRO A 314 -75.88 -21.78 22.32
CA PRO A 314 -77.06 -22.65 22.28
C PRO A 314 -78.20 -22.15 23.18
N LEU A 315 -79.44 -22.55 22.87
CA LEU A 315 -80.65 -22.22 23.65
C LEU A 315 -80.44 -22.50 25.16
N LYS A 316 -80.73 -21.49 26.00
CA LYS A 316 -80.47 -21.46 27.47
C LYS A 316 -79.00 -21.29 27.88
N SER A 317 -78.18 -20.71 27.01
CA SER A 317 -76.88 -20.13 27.38
C SER A 317 -76.75 -18.73 26.81
N ALA A 318 -76.00 -17.88 27.49
CA ALA A 318 -75.74 -16.51 27.04
C ALA A 318 -74.26 -16.17 27.23
N LEU A 319 -73.79 -15.21 26.44
CA LEU A 319 -72.42 -14.72 26.50
C LEU A 319 -72.18 -14.00 27.82
N ALA A 320 -71.31 -14.56 28.63
CA ALA A 320 -70.85 -13.96 29.87
C ALA A 320 -69.32 -13.92 29.89
N TYR A 321 -68.79 -12.96 30.63
CA TYR A 321 -67.38 -12.96 30.94
C TYR A 321 -67.09 -13.96 32.06
N VAL A 322 -66.04 -14.74 31.86
CA VAL A 322 -65.54 -15.73 32.82
C VAL A 322 -64.25 -15.19 33.43
N ASP A 323 -64.09 -15.35 34.74
CA ASP A 323 -62.88 -14.91 35.44
C ASP A 323 -61.64 -15.55 34.81
N GLY A 324 -60.64 -14.72 34.51
CA GLY A 324 -59.38 -15.14 33.88
C GLY A 324 -59.40 -15.31 32.35
N LYS A 325 -60.54 -15.08 31.67
CA LYS A 325 -60.62 -15.12 30.20
C LYS A 325 -60.99 -13.76 29.59
N CYS A 326 -60.37 -13.45 28.46
CA CYS A 326 -60.62 -12.21 27.74
C CYS A 326 -61.96 -12.19 26.98
N CYS A 327 -62.28 -13.28 26.28
CA CYS A 327 -63.49 -13.38 25.45
C CYS A 327 -64.72 -13.84 26.23
N LYS A 328 -65.91 -13.40 25.78
CA LYS A 328 -67.18 -13.88 26.30
C LYS A 328 -67.34 -15.36 25.94
N GLU A 329 -67.68 -16.18 26.92
CA GLU A 329 -67.99 -17.61 26.71
C GLU A 329 -69.47 -17.87 26.98
N CYS A 330 -70.01 -18.91 26.35
CA CYS A 330 -71.40 -19.32 26.56
C CYS A 330 -71.52 -19.96 27.94
N LYS A 331 -72.15 -19.24 28.86
CA LYS A 331 -72.47 -19.75 30.20
C LYS A 331 -73.95 -20.12 30.25
N SER A 332 -74.28 -21.25 30.89
CA SER A 332 -75.67 -21.66 31.07
C SER A 332 -76.42 -20.60 31.87
N ILE A 333 -77.68 -20.38 31.48
CA ILE A 333 -78.58 -19.45 32.16
C ILE A 333 -79.79 -20.18 32.75
N CYS A 334 -80.22 -19.73 33.92
CA CYS A 334 -81.50 -20.08 34.53
C CYS A 334 -82.44 -18.88 34.42
N GLN A 335 -83.68 -19.10 34.05
CA GLN A 335 -84.70 -18.05 34.04
C GLN A 335 -85.57 -18.19 35.29
N PHE A 336 -85.63 -17.15 36.12
CA PHE A 336 -86.36 -17.18 37.38
C PHE A 336 -86.95 -15.81 37.71
N GLN A 337 -88.26 -15.77 38.00
CA GLN A 337 -89.00 -14.54 38.28
C GLN A 337 -88.79 -13.41 37.23
N GLY A 338 -88.69 -13.76 35.95
CA GLY A 338 -88.51 -12.80 34.86
C GLY A 338 -87.09 -12.25 34.69
N ARG A 339 -86.12 -12.68 35.51
CA ARG A 339 -84.69 -12.36 35.37
C ARG A 339 -83.90 -13.59 34.93
N THR A 340 -82.82 -13.36 34.19
CA THR A 340 -81.86 -14.38 33.78
C THR A 340 -80.69 -14.38 34.76
N TYR A 341 -80.36 -15.55 35.29
CA TYR A 341 -79.23 -15.79 36.18
C TYR A 341 -78.22 -16.69 35.48
N PHE A 342 -76.94 -16.39 35.59
CA PHE A 342 -75.88 -17.25 35.07
C PHE A 342 -75.57 -18.39 36.05
N GLU A 343 -75.02 -19.50 35.55
CA GLU A 343 -74.59 -20.64 36.39
C GLU A 343 -73.75 -20.19 37.60
N GLY A 344 -74.14 -20.59 38.80
CA GLY A 344 -73.53 -20.21 40.09
C GLY A 344 -73.99 -18.85 40.66
N GLU A 345 -74.76 -18.04 39.93
CA GLU A 345 -75.37 -16.84 40.49
C GLU A 345 -76.49 -17.20 41.47
N ARG A 346 -76.58 -16.40 42.54
CA ARG A 346 -77.52 -16.60 43.63
C ARG A 346 -78.52 -15.46 43.70
N ASN A 347 -79.75 -15.79 44.06
CA ASN A 347 -80.80 -14.82 44.31
C ASN A 347 -81.57 -15.16 45.58
N THR A 348 -81.81 -14.16 46.42
CA THR A 348 -82.63 -14.30 47.62
C THR A 348 -84.09 -14.03 47.31
N VAL A 349 -84.98 -14.89 47.81
CA VAL A 349 -86.42 -14.66 47.82
C VAL A 349 -86.92 -14.69 49.26
N TYR A 350 -87.71 -13.69 49.64
CA TYR A 350 -88.33 -13.65 50.96
C TYR A 350 -89.72 -14.30 50.88
N SER A 351 -89.96 -15.28 51.75
CA SER A 351 -91.30 -15.85 51.94
C SER A 351 -92.24 -14.81 52.56
N SER A 352 -93.56 -15.03 52.47
CA SER A 352 -94.58 -14.21 53.13
C SER A 352 -94.43 -14.14 54.66
N SER A 353 -93.66 -15.05 55.25
CA SER A 353 -93.28 -15.10 56.67
C SER A 353 -91.95 -14.41 57.00
N GLY A 354 -91.29 -13.75 56.03
CA GLY A 354 -90.04 -12.99 56.25
C GLY A 354 -88.76 -13.83 56.28
N VAL A 355 -88.85 -15.15 56.11
CA VAL A 355 -87.69 -16.04 56.01
C VAL A 355 -87.00 -15.85 54.66
N CYS A 356 -85.71 -15.55 54.67
CA CYS A 356 -84.89 -15.45 53.46
C CYS A 356 -84.51 -16.84 52.97
N VAL A 357 -84.76 -17.09 51.69
CA VAL A 357 -84.44 -18.34 51.02
C VAL A 357 -83.51 -18.05 49.85
N LEU A 358 -82.36 -18.73 49.82
CA LEU A 358 -81.34 -18.53 48.80
C LEU A 358 -81.51 -19.57 47.69
N TYR A 359 -81.59 -19.11 46.44
CA TYR A 359 -81.57 -19.96 45.26
C TYR A 359 -80.27 -19.74 44.50
N GLU A 360 -79.69 -20.80 43.94
CA GLU A 360 -78.51 -20.77 43.07
C GLU A 360 -78.85 -21.39 41.72
N CYS A 361 -78.45 -20.73 40.63
CA CYS A 361 -78.59 -21.30 39.29
C CYS A 361 -77.60 -22.45 39.13
N LYS A 362 -78.09 -23.69 39.11
CA LYS A 362 -77.26 -24.89 38.96
C LYS A 362 -77.94 -25.91 38.05
N ASP A 363 -77.22 -26.38 37.03
CA ASP A 363 -77.73 -27.29 36.01
C ASP A 363 -78.96 -26.69 35.27
N GLN A 364 -78.87 -25.44 34.82
CA GLN A 364 -79.93 -24.72 34.07
C GLN A 364 -81.26 -24.52 34.81
N THR A 365 -81.33 -24.86 36.10
CA THR A 365 -82.51 -24.67 36.96
C THR A 365 -82.10 -23.98 38.27
N MET A 366 -83.01 -23.20 38.85
CA MET A 366 -82.74 -22.59 40.16
C MET A 366 -82.94 -23.64 41.25
N LYS A 367 -81.85 -24.01 41.91
CA LYS A 367 -81.85 -24.94 43.03
C LYS A 367 -81.81 -24.19 44.35
N LEU A 368 -82.52 -24.72 45.34
CA LEU A 368 -82.51 -24.20 46.70
C LEU A 368 -81.13 -24.44 47.34
N VAL A 369 -80.56 -23.43 47.99
CA VAL A 369 -79.33 -23.55 48.78
C VAL A 369 -79.70 -23.46 50.25
N GLU A 370 -79.29 -24.46 51.02
CA GLU A 370 -79.41 -24.42 52.49
C GLU A 370 -78.49 -23.32 53.03
N SER A 371 -79.07 -22.30 53.68
CA SER A 371 -78.29 -21.23 54.29
C SER A 371 -77.74 -21.66 55.65
N SER A 372 -76.42 -21.72 55.80
CA SER A 372 -75.79 -21.74 57.12
C SER A 372 -76.09 -20.43 57.86
N GLY A 373 -76.24 -20.50 59.19
CA GLY A 373 -76.58 -19.33 60.01
C GLY A 373 -75.63 -18.15 59.77
N CYS A 374 -76.18 -16.92 59.79
CA CYS A 374 -75.38 -15.73 59.52
C CYS A 374 -74.47 -15.38 60.71
N PRO A 375 -73.25 -14.89 60.45
CA PRO A 375 -72.37 -14.38 61.49
C PRO A 375 -72.99 -13.15 62.18
N ALA A 376 -72.66 -12.95 63.46
CA ALA A 376 -73.07 -11.75 64.19
C ALA A 376 -72.42 -10.50 63.57
N LEU A 377 -73.21 -9.44 63.39
CA LEU A 377 -72.74 -8.18 62.80
C LEU A 377 -72.52 -7.14 63.89
N ASP A 378 -71.39 -6.44 63.84
CA ASP A 378 -71.00 -5.42 64.81
C ASP A 378 -71.65 -4.03 64.56
N CYS A 379 -72.76 -3.97 63.81
CA CYS A 379 -73.43 -2.71 63.45
C CYS A 379 -74.94 -2.71 63.78
N PRO A 380 -75.49 -1.52 64.13
CA PRO A 380 -76.91 -1.37 64.43
C PRO A 380 -77.77 -1.64 63.19
N GLU A 381 -79.03 -2.06 63.40
CA GLU A 381 -79.95 -2.43 62.31
C GLU A 381 -80.15 -1.34 61.25
N SER A 382 -80.01 -0.06 61.62
CA SER A 382 -80.09 1.08 60.71
C SER A 382 -78.97 1.14 59.67
N HIS A 383 -77.84 0.47 59.92
CA HIS A 383 -76.67 0.41 59.03
C HIS A 383 -76.50 -0.95 58.37
N GLN A 384 -77.45 -1.86 58.54
CA GLN A 384 -77.42 -3.17 57.89
C GLN A 384 -78.03 -3.08 56.49
N ILE A 385 -77.27 -3.52 55.50
CA ILE A 385 -77.64 -3.54 54.09
C ILE A 385 -78.01 -4.98 53.72
N THR A 386 -79.16 -5.15 53.07
CA THR A 386 -79.59 -6.44 52.51
C THR A 386 -78.98 -6.64 51.13
N LEU A 387 -78.35 -7.79 50.91
CA LEU A 387 -77.77 -8.16 49.62
C LEU A 387 -78.76 -9.03 48.84
N SER A 388 -78.80 -8.88 47.51
CA SER A 388 -79.66 -9.66 46.63
C SER A 388 -79.18 -11.12 46.43
N HIS A 389 -77.92 -11.40 46.73
CA HIS A 389 -77.24 -12.66 46.46
C HIS A 389 -76.81 -13.41 47.74
N SER A 390 -77.19 -12.90 48.92
CA SER A 390 -76.90 -13.51 50.22
C SER A 390 -78.02 -13.20 51.22
N CYS A 391 -78.44 -14.21 51.99
CA CYS A 391 -79.42 -14.02 53.07
C CYS A 391 -78.85 -13.31 54.30
N CYS A 392 -77.53 -13.13 54.37
CA CYS A 392 -76.88 -12.39 55.43
C CYS A 392 -76.76 -10.91 55.08
N LYS A 393 -77.15 -10.05 56.03
CA LYS A 393 -76.96 -8.61 55.91
C LYS A 393 -75.49 -8.26 56.12
N VAL A 394 -75.04 -7.14 55.56
CA VAL A 394 -73.69 -6.60 55.78
C VAL A 394 -73.77 -5.18 56.32
N CYS A 395 -72.73 -4.71 57.00
CA CYS A 395 -72.70 -3.34 57.53
C CYS A 395 -72.39 -2.32 56.43
N LYS A 396 -72.93 -1.10 56.53
CA LYS A 396 -72.58 0.01 55.64
C LYS A 396 -71.08 0.29 55.67
N GLY A 397 -70.43 0.35 54.51
CA GLY A 397 -68.97 0.44 54.38
C GLY A 397 -68.29 -0.93 54.23
N TYR A 398 -69.07 -2.01 54.07
CA TYR A 398 -68.55 -3.32 53.69
C TYR A 398 -67.71 -3.25 52.41
N ASP A 399 -66.55 -3.86 52.42
CA ASP A 399 -65.62 -3.82 51.29
C ASP A 399 -65.94 -4.89 50.25
N PHE A 400 -66.79 -4.55 49.28
CA PHE A 400 -67.15 -5.45 48.18
C PHE A 400 -65.99 -5.72 47.21
N CYS A 401 -64.92 -4.91 47.23
CA CYS A 401 -63.75 -5.12 46.38
C CYS A 401 -62.91 -6.33 46.85
N SER A 402 -62.92 -6.63 48.15
CA SER A 402 -62.11 -7.71 48.74
C SER A 402 -62.72 -9.12 48.54
N GLU A 403 -64.02 -9.25 48.21
CA GLU A 403 -64.69 -10.56 48.24
C GLU A 403 -64.82 -11.29 46.90
N ARG A 404 -64.64 -10.64 45.74
CA ARG A 404 -64.74 -11.30 44.41
C ARG A 404 -64.47 -10.40 43.19
N HIS A 405 -64.41 -9.08 43.33
CA HIS A 405 -64.21 -8.16 42.21
C HIS A 405 -62.73 -7.84 42.01
N ASN A 406 -62.02 -8.76 41.35
CA ASN A 406 -60.62 -8.56 40.99
C ASN A 406 -60.53 -7.66 39.75
N CYS A 407 -60.48 -6.34 39.97
CA CYS A 407 -60.09 -5.40 38.93
C CYS A 407 -58.61 -5.67 38.53
N MET A 408 -58.33 -5.73 37.22
CA MET A 408 -57.01 -6.10 36.69
C MET A 408 -56.02 -4.92 36.81
N GLU A 409 -54.74 -5.16 36.50
CA GLU A 409 -53.69 -4.14 36.52
C GLU A 409 -54.10 -2.90 35.69
N ASN A 410 -53.79 -1.69 36.19
CA ASN A 410 -54.21 -0.38 35.64
C ASN A 410 -55.71 -0.02 35.76
N SER A 411 -56.50 -0.83 36.47
CA SER A 411 -57.85 -0.47 36.91
C SER A 411 -57.92 -0.36 38.44
N VAL A 412 -58.86 0.44 38.95
CA VAL A 412 -59.09 0.69 40.36
C VAL A 412 -60.51 0.26 40.70
N CYS A 413 -60.64 -0.61 41.69
CA CYS A 413 -61.93 -1.00 42.24
C CYS A 413 -62.50 0.16 43.07
N ARG A 414 -63.70 0.61 42.71
CA ARG A 414 -64.48 1.59 43.47
C ARG A 414 -65.60 0.86 44.19
N ASN A 415 -65.56 0.90 45.51
CA ASN A 415 -66.56 0.30 46.37
C ASN A 415 -67.83 1.17 46.39
N LEU A 416 -68.98 0.63 45.95
CA LEU A 416 -70.29 1.28 46.03
C LEU A 416 -71.10 0.66 47.18
N ASN A 417 -72.25 1.26 47.51
CA ASN A 417 -73.05 0.84 48.67
C ASN A 417 -73.62 -0.59 48.58
N ASP A 418 -73.83 -1.11 47.36
CA ASP A 418 -74.48 -2.39 47.09
C ASP A 418 -73.70 -3.30 46.12
N ARG A 419 -72.57 -2.82 45.58
CA ARG A 419 -71.71 -3.54 44.62
C ARG A 419 -70.30 -2.93 44.53
N ALA A 420 -69.37 -3.62 43.88
CA ALA A 420 -68.09 -3.06 43.47
C ALA A 420 -68.09 -2.79 41.95
N VAL A 421 -67.41 -1.72 41.50
CA VAL A 421 -67.23 -1.42 40.07
C VAL A 421 -65.77 -1.11 39.76
N CYS A 422 -65.25 -1.58 38.63
CA CYS A 422 -63.92 -1.23 38.16
C CYS A 422 -63.95 0.10 37.39
N SER A 423 -62.89 0.88 37.52
CA SER A 423 -62.65 2.09 36.73
C SER A 423 -61.20 2.16 36.31
N CYS A 424 -60.91 2.52 35.06
CA CYS A 424 -59.53 2.70 34.62
C CYS A 424 -58.85 3.87 35.35
N ARG A 425 -57.54 3.75 35.55
CA ARG A 425 -56.71 4.88 36.03
C ARG A 425 -56.65 5.96 34.96
N ASP A 426 -56.38 7.20 35.39
CA ASP A 426 -56.15 8.30 34.46
C ASP A 426 -54.97 7.96 33.52
N GLY A 427 -55.09 8.31 32.23
CA GLY A 427 -54.15 7.90 31.19
C GLY A 427 -54.41 6.51 30.59
N PHE A 428 -55.41 5.77 31.07
CA PHE A 428 -55.79 4.46 30.53
C PHE A 428 -57.24 4.46 30.01
N ARG A 429 -57.49 3.75 28.90
CA ARG A 429 -58.83 3.54 28.33
C ARG A 429 -59.29 2.09 28.51
N ALA A 430 -60.60 1.89 28.65
CA ALA A 430 -61.17 0.57 28.87
C ALA A 430 -61.20 -0.26 27.58
N LEU A 431 -60.66 -1.48 27.65
CA LEU A 431 -60.76 -2.50 26.59
C LEU A 431 -62.07 -3.30 26.66
N ARG A 432 -62.72 -3.30 27.83
CA ARG A 432 -63.92 -4.09 28.14
C ARG A 432 -65.02 -3.21 28.74
N GLU A 433 -66.28 -3.55 28.51
CA GLU A 433 -67.45 -2.77 28.94
C GLU A 433 -67.58 -2.62 30.48
N ASP A 434 -66.95 -3.50 31.26
CA ASP A 434 -66.94 -3.47 32.73
C ASP A 434 -65.73 -2.70 33.30
N ASN A 435 -64.89 -2.11 32.44
CA ASN A 435 -63.68 -1.37 32.80
C ASN A 435 -62.69 -2.15 33.70
N ALA A 436 -62.78 -3.48 33.69
CA ALA A 436 -61.89 -4.34 34.45
C ALA A 436 -60.51 -4.48 33.78
N TYR A 437 -60.44 -4.30 32.46
CA TYR A 437 -59.22 -4.32 31.65
C TYR A 437 -59.03 -2.96 30.98
N CYS A 438 -57.88 -2.35 31.24
CA CYS A 438 -57.53 -1.02 30.75
C CYS A 438 -56.20 -1.09 30.00
N GLU A 439 -56.12 -0.39 28.88
CA GLU A 439 -54.86 -0.17 28.17
C GLU A 439 -54.44 1.28 28.26
N ASP A 440 -53.13 1.47 28.21
CA ASP A 440 -52.51 2.79 28.18
C ASP A 440 -52.94 3.56 26.93
N ILE A 441 -53.21 4.85 27.08
CA ILE A 441 -53.51 5.74 25.96
C ILE A 441 -52.20 6.22 25.38
N ASP A 442 -51.90 5.88 24.12
CA ASP A 442 -50.72 6.40 23.45
C ASP A 442 -50.96 7.83 22.96
N GLU A 443 -50.61 8.82 23.78
CA GLU A 443 -50.78 10.23 23.41
C GLU A 443 -49.90 10.63 22.22
N CYS A 444 -48.81 9.89 21.95
CA CYS A 444 -47.90 10.12 20.82
C CYS A 444 -48.50 9.65 19.49
N ALA A 445 -49.17 8.49 19.47
CA ALA A 445 -49.86 7.99 18.29
C ALA A 445 -51.16 8.75 17.99
N GLU A 446 -51.89 9.18 19.02
CA GLU A 446 -53.14 9.95 18.86
C GLU A 446 -52.89 11.45 18.61
N GLY A 447 -51.64 11.93 18.74
CA GLY A 447 -51.29 13.35 18.61
C GLY A 447 -51.87 14.23 19.72
N ARG A 448 -52.19 13.64 20.89
CA ARG A 448 -52.85 14.28 22.04
C ARG A 448 -51.86 14.66 23.14
N HIS A 449 -50.68 15.13 22.75
CA HIS A 449 -49.60 15.50 23.66
C HIS A 449 -49.30 17.01 23.62
N TYR A 450 -48.77 17.55 24.71
CA TYR A 450 -48.39 18.98 24.82
C TYR A 450 -46.94 19.28 24.37
N CYS A 451 -46.24 18.29 23.80
CA CYS A 451 -44.88 18.46 23.30
C CYS A 451 -44.79 19.56 22.22
N ARG A 452 -43.99 20.61 22.47
CA ARG A 452 -43.81 21.76 21.56
C ARG A 452 -42.74 21.48 20.49
N GLU A 453 -42.48 22.47 19.63
CA GLU A 453 -41.40 22.41 18.64
C GLU A 453 -40.05 22.01 19.28
N ASN A 454 -39.24 21.27 18.51
CA ASN A 454 -37.93 20.72 18.92
C ASN A 454 -37.95 19.62 20.00
N THR A 455 -39.10 18.99 20.23
CA THR A 455 -39.24 17.79 21.08
C THR A 455 -39.72 16.56 20.31
N MET A 456 -39.54 15.38 20.92
CA MET A 456 -40.04 14.07 20.50
C MET A 456 -40.90 13.50 21.61
N CYS A 457 -42.11 13.08 21.29
CA CYS A 457 -43.03 12.45 22.24
C CYS A 457 -42.63 10.99 22.47
N VAL A 458 -42.57 10.59 23.75
CA VAL A 458 -42.42 9.19 24.17
C VAL A 458 -43.57 8.83 25.09
N ASN A 459 -44.34 7.82 24.70
CA ASN A 459 -45.45 7.33 25.49
C ASN A 459 -44.94 6.53 26.70
N THR A 460 -45.58 6.70 27.86
CA THR A 460 -45.25 6.02 29.12
C THR A 460 -46.53 5.48 29.75
N PRO A 461 -46.51 4.39 30.54
CA PRO A 461 -47.75 3.85 31.11
C PRO A 461 -48.45 4.87 32.02
N GLY A 462 -49.58 5.41 31.55
CA GLY A 462 -50.44 6.40 32.19
C GLY A 462 -50.14 7.86 31.84
N SER A 463 -49.17 8.16 30.97
CA SER A 463 -48.80 9.54 30.59
C SER A 463 -47.86 9.58 29.38
N PHE A 464 -47.38 10.76 29.01
CA PHE A 464 -46.32 10.91 28.00
C PHE A 464 -45.22 11.82 28.52
N MET A 465 -44.02 11.68 27.95
CA MET A 465 -42.92 12.59 28.18
C MET A 465 -42.37 13.15 26.86
N CYS A 466 -41.96 14.42 26.89
CA CYS A 466 -41.32 15.06 25.75
C CYS A 466 -39.80 15.10 25.96
N ILE A 467 -39.06 14.52 25.02
CA ILE A 467 -37.61 14.48 25.01
C ILE A 467 -37.12 15.47 23.97
N CYS A 468 -36.09 16.26 24.26
CA CYS A 468 -35.50 17.17 23.28
C CYS A 468 -34.95 16.39 22.08
N LYS A 469 -35.09 16.96 20.87
CA LYS A 469 -34.34 16.50 19.71
C LYS A 469 -32.85 16.67 19.96
N THR A 470 -32.04 15.84 19.30
CA THR A 470 -30.57 15.94 19.37
C THR A 470 -30.12 17.38 19.03
N GLY A 471 -29.23 17.96 19.82
CA GLY A 471 -28.74 19.34 19.67
C GLY A 471 -29.60 20.43 20.34
N TYR A 472 -30.64 20.05 21.08
CA TYR A 472 -31.48 20.97 21.83
C TYR A 472 -31.47 20.64 23.34
N ILE A 473 -31.43 21.66 24.18
CA ILE A 473 -31.46 21.54 25.65
C ILE A 473 -32.84 21.88 26.20
N ARG A 474 -33.23 21.16 27.25
CA ARG A 474 -34.53 21.29 27.92
C ARG A 474 -34.64 22.64 28.62
N ILE A 475 -35.70 23.39 28.33
CA ILE A 475 -36.08 24.60 29.09
C ILE A 475 -37.14 24.24 30.14
N ASP A 476 -38.15 23.48 29.72
CA ASP A 476 -39.22 22.96 30.57
C ASP A 476 -39.60 21.53 30.14
N ASP A 477 -40.62 20.94 30.76
CA ASP A 477 -41.03 19.56 30.47
C ASP A 477 -41.54 19.37 29.02
N TYR A 478 -41.80 20.46 28.29
CA TYR A 478 -42.46 20.45 26.98
C TYR A 478 -41.69 21.17 25.86
N SER A 479 -40.57 21.84 26.12
CA SER A 479 -39.87 22.72 25.17
C SER A 479 -38.35 22.71 25.34
N CYS A 480 -37.65 22.92 24.21
CA CYS A 480 -36.19 22.90 24.13
C CYS A 480 -35.64 24.02 23.24
N THR A 481 -34.48 24.58 23.60
CA THR A 481 -33.73 25.58 22.80
C THR A 481 -32.43 25.01 22.25
N GLU A 482 -31.95 25.61 21.17
CA GLU A 482 -30.67 25.29 20.55
C GLU A 482 -29.51 25.51 21.54
N HIS A 483 -28.57 24.56 21.57
CA HIS A 483 -27.38 24.60 22.42
C HIS A 483 -26.16 24.75 21.53
N ASP A 484 -25.33 25.76 21.76
CA ASP A 484 -24.06 25.87 21.04
C ASP A 484 -23.03 24.93 21.68
N GLU A 485 -22.90 23.73 21.12
CA GLU A 485 -21.98 22.71 21.62
C GLU A 485 -20.50 23.09 21.43
N CYS A 486 -20.20 24.03 20.52
CA CYS A 486 -18.84 24.47 20.22
C CYS A 486 -18.29 25.42 21.30
N ILE A 487 -19.15 26.19 21.98
CA ILE A 487 -18.73 27.11 23.05
C ILE A 487 -18.56 26.37 24.39
N THR A 488 -19.36 25.34 24.61
CA THR A 488 -19.37 24.59 25.88
C THR A 488 -18.39 23.41 25.91
N ASN A 489 -17.62 23.20 24.82
CA ASN A 489 -16.74 22.04 24.61
C ASN A 489 -17.46 20.68 24.76
N GLN A 490 -18.78 20.63 24.57
CA GLN A 490 -19.58 19.40 24.58
C GLN A 490 -19.82 18.87 23.15
N HIS A 491 -18.79 18.89 22.32
CA HIS A 491 -18.82 18.41 20.95
C HIS A 491 -17.99 17.14 20.79
N ASN A 492 -18.34 16.29 19.83
CA ASN A 492 -17.62 15.03 19.56
C ASN A 492 -16.54 15.19 18.48
N CYS A 493 -16.15 16.43 18.15
CA CYS A 493 -15.08 16.69 17.19
C CYS A 493 -13.73 16.18 17.72
N ASP A 494 -12.89 15.71 16.80
CA ASP A 494 -11.51 15.31 17.07
C ASP A 494 -10.70 16.51 17.59
N GLU A 495 -9.65 16.26 18.39
CA GLU A 495 -8.71 17.31 18.84
C GLU A 495 -8.08 18.06 17.65
N ASN A 496 -7.93 17.37 16.52
CA ASN A 496 -7.43 17.91 15.26
C ASN A 496 -8.55 18.41 14.33
N ALA A 497 -9.74 18.72 14.84
CA ALA A 497 -10.85 19.29 14.09
C ALA A 497 -11.28 20.67 14.61
N LEU A 498 -12.01 21.39 13.77
CA LEU A 498 -12.71 22.65 14.06
C LEU A 498 -14.21 22.36 14.18
N CYS A 499 -14.83 22.87 15.23
CA CYS A 499 -16.27 22.78 15.47
C CYS A 499 -16.99 24.01 14.90
N PHE A 500 -18.04 23.78 14.12
CA PHE A 500 -18.96 24.82 13.63
C PHE A 500 -20.37 24.50 14.12
N ASN A 501 -20.99 25.43 14.85
CA ASN A 501 -22.36 25.26 15.33
C ASN A 501 -23.36 25.32 14.16
N THR A 502 -24.38 24.47 14.18
CA THR A 502 -25.41 24.35 13.13
C THR A 502 -26.80 24.17 13.74
N VAL A 503 -27.85 24.50 13.00
CA VAL A 503 -29.23 24.37 13.53
C VAL A 503 -29.56 22.90 13.82
N GLY A 504 -29.58 22.53 15.10
CA GLY A 504 -29.81 21.17 15.58
C GLY A 504 -28.56 20.31 15.79
N GLY A 505 -27.38 20.92 15.94
CA GLY A 505 -26.15 20.24 16.38
C GLY A 505 -24.89 20.96 15.92
N HIS A 506 -23.79 20.24 15.73
CA HIS A 506 -22.52 20.82 15.27
C HIS A 506 -21.92 20.02 14.11
N ASN A 507 -21.12 20.70 13.30
CA ASN A 507 -20.34 20.11 12.22
C ASN A 507 -18.86 20.20 12.54
N CYS A 508 -18.15 19.08 12.42
CA CYS A 508 -16.72 18.99 12.66
C CYS A 508 -15.97 18.94 11.32
N VAL A 509 -14.94 19.76 11.14
CA VAL A 509 -14.08 19.71 9.95
C VAL A 509 -12.63 19.58 10.40
N CYS A 510 -11.91 18.57 9.88
CA CYS A 510 -10.50 18.38 10.22
C CYS A 510 -9.68 19.64 9.89
N LYS A 511 -8.72 19.96 10.77
CA LYS A 511 -7.78 21.07 10.58
C LYS A 511 -6.95 20.85 9.30
N PRO A 512 -6.41 21.91 8.68
CA PRO A 512 -5.52 21.79 7.53
C PRO A 512 -4.36 20.83 7.80
N GLY A 513 -4.09 19.91 6.87
CA GLY A 513 -3.08 18.86 7.04
C GLY A 513 -3.56 17.60 7.77
N TYR A 514 -4.86 17.52 8.08
CA TYR A 514 -5.53 16.32 8.55
C TYR A 514 -6.69 15.95 7.61
N THR A 515 -7.00 14.67 7.51
CA THR A 515 -8.07 14.12 6.67
C THR A 515 -8.95 13.18 7.48
N GLY A 516 -10.25 13.19 7.20
CA GLY A 516 -11.23 12.40 7.94
C GLY A 516 -12.63 13.01 7.89
N ASN A 517 -13.47 12.56 8.82
CA ASN A 517 -14.89 12.97 8.92
C ASN A 517 -15.12 14.02 10.02
N GLY A 518 -14.07 14.63 10.57
CA GLY A 518 -14.15 15.64 11.62
C GLY A 518 -14.28 15.09 13.05
N THR A 519 -14.92 13.93 13.24
CA THR A 519 -14.93 13.22 14.54
C THR A 519 -13.72 12.29 14.70
N THR A 520 -13.16 11.83 13.58
CA THR A 520 -11.87 11.14 13.52
C THR A 520 -11.02 11.80 12.43
N CYS A 521 -9.90 12.39 12.83
CA CYS A 521 -8.99 13.08 11.93
C CYS A 521 -7.62 12.43 11.97
N LYS A 522 -7.14 11.96 10.82
CA LYS A 522 -5.80 11.39 10.66
C LYS A 522 -4.88 12.41 10.00
N ALA A 523 -3.63 12.46 10.42
CA ALA A 523 -2.63 13.32 9.80
C ALA A 523 -2.47 12.96 8.31
N PHE A 524 -2.30 13.98 7.48
CA PHE A 524 -2.08 13.85 6.05
C PHE A 524 -0.64 14.25 5.71
N CYS A 525 0.07 13.37 5.01
CA CYS A 525 1.42 13.58 4.53
C CYS A 525 1.39 13.56 2.99
N LYS A 526 1.71 14.69 2.34
CA LYS A 526 1.57 14.88 0.89
C LYS A 526 2.43 13.92 0.07
N ASP A 527 3.67 13.70 0.51
CA ASP A 527 4.64 12.82 -0.16
C ASP A 527 4.59 11.37 0.36
N GLY A 528 3.71 11.10 1.34
CA GLY A 528 3.59 9.82 2.02
C GLY A 528 4.78 9.49 2.94
N CYS A 529 4.55 8.55 3.86
CA CYS A 529 5.63 7.96 4.67
C CYS A 529 5.99 6.60 4.06
N ARG A 530 7.28 6.39 3.81
CA ARG A 530 7.85 5.18 3.16
C ARG A 530 8.39 4.22 4.20
N ASN A 531 8.80 3.03 3.75
CA ASN A 531 9.47 2.00 4.57
C ASN A 531 8.75 1.63 5.88
N GLY A 532 7.42 1.73 5.91
CA GLY A 532 6.61 1.43 7.10
C GLY A 532 6.45 2.59 8.09
N GLY A 533 6.91 3.81 7.75
CA GLY A 533 6.70 5.01 8.56
C GLY A 533 5.23 5.41 8.68
N ALA A 534 4.87 6.00 9.82
CA ALA A 534 3.52 6.45 10.14
C ALA A 534 3.43 7.97 10.11
N CYS A 535 2.40 8.52 9.45
CA CYS A 535 2.14 9.96 9.45
C CYS A 535 1.52 10.35 10.79
N ILE A 536 2.30 11.03 11.64
CA ILE A 536 1.88 11.41 13.00
C ILE A 536 1.34 12.84 13.09
N ALA A 537 1.80 13.73 12.20
CA ALA A 537 1.31 15.09 12.06
C ALA A 537 1.36 15.53 10.60
N ALA A 538 0.77 16.69 10.29
CA ALA A 538 0.72 17.21 8.93
C ALA A 538 2.13 17.28 8.29
N ASN A 539 2.37 16.47 7.25
CA ASN A 539 3.69 16.27 6.61
C ASN A 539 4.85 15.87 7.56
N VAL A 540 4.56 15.20 8.68
CA VAL A 540 5.58 14.67 9.59
C VAL A 540 5.42 13.16 9.72
N CYS A 541 6.44 12.43 9.28
CA CYS A 541 6.52 10.99 9.39
C CYS A 541 7.31 10.58 10.64
N ALA A 542 6.77 9.63 11.40
CA ALA A 542 7.50 8.87 12.38
C ALA A 542 8.10 7.65 11.69
N CYS A 543 9.42 7.57 11.67
CA CYS A 543 10.14 6.50 10.99
C CYS A 543 10.34 5.28 11.89
N PRO A 544 10.30 4.07 11.32
CA PRO A 544 10.69 2.87 12.03
C PRO A 544 12.20 2.90 12.32
N GLN A 545 12.63 2.08 13.28
CA GLN A 545 14.06 1.94 13.59
C GLN A 545 14.81 1.46 12.33
N GLY A 546 16.00 2.03 12.09
CA GLY A 546 16.81 1.78 10.89
C GLY A 546 16.52 2.73 9.71
N PHE A 547 15.50 3.58 9.78
CA PHE A 547 15.22 4.58 8.74
C PHE A 547 15.12 5.99 9.30
N THR A 548 15.52 6.95 8.47
CA THR A 548 15.48 8.39 8.74
C THR A 548 15.02 9.17 7.51
N GLY A 549 14.87 10.49 7.66
CA GLY A 549 14.41 11.40 6.61
C GLY A 549 12.94 11.82 6.74
N PRO A 550 12.51 12.87 6.01
CA PRO A 550 11.16 13.44 6.11
C PRO A 550 10.04 12.47 5.75
N SER A 551 10.32 11.52 4.86
CA SER A 551 9.41 10.47 4.41
C SER A 551 9.92 9.08 4.79
N CYS A 552 10.89 8.96 5.69
CA CYS A 552 11.52 7.69 6.08
C CYS A 552 12.17 6.97 4.89
N GLU A 553 12.69 7.73 3.93
CA GLU A 553 13.25 7.23 2.69
C GLU A 553 14.72 6.84 2.80
N THR A 554 15.42 7.37 3.80
CA THR A 554 16.87 7.20 3.97
C THR A 554 17.12 6.08 4.96
N ASP A 555 17.95 5.14 4.57
CA ASP A 555 18.49 4.10 5.44
C ASP A 555 19.50 4.69 6.41
N ILE A 556 19.51 4.22 7.67
CA ILE A 556 20.54 4.60 8.64
C ILE A 556 21.69 3.61 8.47
N ASP A 557 22.88 4.09 8.11
CA ASP A 557 24.05 3.22 8.03
C ASP A 557 24.63 3.00 9.43
N GLU A 558 24.19 1.95 10.11
CA GLU A 558 24.62 1.70 11.49
C GLU A 558 26.12 1.40 11.62
N CYS A 559 26.75 0.95 10.53
CA CYS A 559 28.18 0.65 10.46
C CYS A 559 29.04 1.92 10.36
N SER A 560 28.60 2.90 9.57
CA SER A 560 29.32 4.17 9.38
C SER A 560 29.04 5.18 10.49
N ASP A 561 27.82 5.20 11.02
CA ASP A 561 27.40 6.12 12.09
C ASP A 561 27.92 5.71 13.48
N GLY A 562 28.51 4.51 13.60
CA GLY A 562 29.11 4.00 14.83
C GLY A 562 28.08 3.62 15.91
N PHE A 563 26.80 3.45 15.53
CA PHE A 563 25.74 3.01 16.43
C PHE A 563 25.90 1.54 16.84
N VAL A 564 26.43 0.71 15.95
CA VAL A 564 26.78 -0.68 16.26
C VAL A 564 28.29 -0.86 16.23
N GLN A 565 28.81 -1.48 17.29
CA GLN A 565 30.15 -2.06 17.31
C GLN A 565 29.98 -3.57 17.33
N CYS A 566 30.11 -4.20 16.17
CA CYS A 566 30.18 -5.66 16.09
C CYS A 566 31.40 -6.17 16.88
N ASP A 567 31.30 -7.40 17.37
CA ASP A 567 32.40 -8.08 18.05
C ASP A 567 33.67 -8.09 17.17
N SER A 568 34.83 -8.14 17.81
CA SER A 568 36.14 -8.26 17.16
C SER A 568 36.24 -9.38 16.12
N ARG A 569 35.43 -10.43 16.24
CA ARG A 569 35.38 -11.60 15.35
C ARG A 569 34.37 -11.47 14.20
N ALA A 570 33.66 -10.35 14.12
CA ALA A 570 32.64 -10.10 13.11
C ALA A 570 32.91 -8.78 12.35
N ASN A 571 32.30 -8.66 11.17
CA ASN A 571 32.29 -7.47 10.34
C ASN A 571 30.87 -6.92 10.24
N CYS A 572 30.73 -5.60 10.37
CA CYS A 572 29.44 -4.94 10.20
C CYS A 572 29.12 -4.78 8.71
N ILE A 573 27.90 -5.15 8.33
CA ILE A 573 27.35 -5.02 6.99
C ILE A 573 26.04 -4.24 7.10
N ASN A 574 25.98 -3.07 6.48
CA ASN A 574 24.78 -2.25 6.42
C ASN A 574 23.76 -2.86 5.43
N LEU A 575 22.49 -2.92 5.82
CA LEU A 575 21.38 -3.38 4.98
C LEU A 575 20.20 -2.39 5.09
N PRO A 576 19.30 -2.33 4.10
CA PRO A 576 18.17 -1.41 4.16
C PRO A 576 17.23 -1.70 5.34
N GLY A 577 17.24 -0.83 6.35
CA GLY A 577 16.43 -0.83 7.55
C GLY A 577 17.00 -1.60 8.74
N TRP A 578 18.21 -2.15 8.62
CA TRP A 578 18.87 -2.95 9.67
C TRP A 578 20.31 -3.27 9.28
N TYR A 579 21.11 -3.76 10.23
CA TYR A 579 22.47 -4.19 9.97
C TYR A 579 22.65 -5.68 10.27
N HIS A 580 23.73 -6.26 9.75
CA HIS A 580 24.15 -7.61 10.08
C HIS A 580 25.64 -7.66 10.45
N CYS A 581 25.97 -8.29 11.57
CA CYS A 581 27.34 -8.64 11.92
C CYS A 581 27.65 -10.04 11.39
N GLU A 582 28.38 -10.13 10.28
CA GLU A 582 28.81 -11.40 9.69
C GLU A 582 30.14 -11.84 10.32
N CYS A 583 30.28 -13.13 10.64
CA CYS A 583 31.54 -13.66 11.16
C CYS A 583 32.68 -13.49 10.16
N ARG A 584 33.87 -13.14 10.66
CA ARG A 584 35.07 -13.06 9.83
C ARG A 584 35.50 -14.44 9.35
N ASP A 585 36.30 -14.47 8.31
CA ASP A 585 36.93 -15.70 7.84
C ASP A 585 37.66 -16.42 8.99
N GLY A 586 37.48 -17.74 9.09
CA GLY A 586 38.00 -18.56 10.21
C GLY A 586 37.03 -18.70 11.40
N TYR A 587 35.89 -18.00 11.38
CA TYR A 587 34.86 -18.11 12.41
C TYR A 587 33.53 -18.62 11.85
N HIS A 588 32.74 -19.30 12.68
CA HIS A 588 31.39 -19.70 12.37
C HIS A 588 30.42 -19.32 13.48
N ASP A 589 29.15 -19.17 13.14
CA ASP A 589 28.12 -18.92 14.15
C ASP A 589 27.83 -20.23 14.93
N ASN A 590 27.72 -20.14 16.25
CA ASN A 590 27.40 -21.26 17.15
C ASN A 590 25.93 -21.74 17.04
N GLY A 591 25.15 -21.18 16.10
CA GLY A 591 23.77 -21.56 15.82
C GLY A 591 22.73 -20.77 16.62
N MET A 592 23.17 -19.79 17.42
CA MET A 592 22.32 -18.86 18.14
C MET A 592 22.63 -17.44 17.65
N PHE A 593 21.82 -16.92 16.72
CA PHE A 593 22.00 -15.61 16.12
C PHE A 593 22.12 -14.50 17.19
N SER A 594 23.24 -13.77 17.18
CA SER A 594 23.48 -12.60 18.02
C SER A 594 23.52 -11.31 17.19
N PRO A 595 22.78 -10.25 17.57
CA PRO A 595 22.81 -8.95 16.88
C PRO A 595 24.16 -8.22 16.93
N SER A 596 25.09 -8.63 17.80
CA SER A 596 26.41 -8.01 17.97
C SER A 596 27.56 -8.87 17.40
N GLY A 597 27.28 -10.07 16.87
CA GLY A 597 28.32 -10.97 16.37
C GLY A 597 29.10 -11.75 17.46
N GLU A 598 28.64 -11.71 18.71
CA GLU A 598 29.22 -12.51 19.82
C GLU A 598 29.03 -14.03 19.63
N SER A 599 28.16 -14.44 18.71
CA SER A 599 27.91 -15.84 18.36
C SER A 599 29.01 -16.46 17.50
N CYS A 600 29.96 -15.65 17.01
CA CYS A 600 31.08 -16.12 16.20
C CYS A 600 32.12 -16.85 17.06
N GLU A 601 32.19 -18.16 16.86
CA GLU A 601 33.19 -19.04 17.45
C GLU A 601 34.21 -19.50 16.40
N ASP A 602 35.43 -19.72 16.88
CA ASP A 602 36.54 -20.17 16.04
C ASP A 602 36.26 -21.55 15.44
N ILE A 603 36.54 -21.71 14.14
CA ILE A 603 36.42 -23.00 13.47
C ILE A 603 37.67 -23.81 13.80
N ASP A 604 37.53 -24.96 14.48
CA ASP A 604 38.67 -25.89 14.60
C ASP A 604 38.96 -26.57 13.26
N GLU A 605 39.81 -25.96 12.42
CA GLU A 605 40.13 -26.52 11.10
C GLU A 605 40.93 -27.81 11.19
N CYS A 606 41.67 -28.00 12.29
CA CYS A 606 42.43 -29.20 12.58
C CYS A 606 41.50 -30.37 12.94
N GLY A 607 40.46 -30.13 13.74
CA GLY A 607 39.45 -31.12 14.11
C GLY A 607 38.46 -31.45 12.98
N THR A 608 38.13 -30.46 12.14
CA THR A 608 37.20 -30.62 11.01
C THR A 608 37.88 -31.12 9.72
N GLY A 609 39.22 -31.15 9.67
CA GLY A 609 39.98 -31.57 8.50
C GLY A 609 39.92 -30.59 7.32
N ARG A 610 39.55 -29.33 7.57
CA ARG A 610 39.51 -28.24 6.57
C ARG A 610 40.84 -27.48 6.45
N HIS A 611 41.87 -27.89 7.19
CA HIS A 611 43.19 -27.29 7.12
C HIS A 611 43.94 -27.64 5.83
N SER A 612 44.82 -26.74 5.38
CA SER A 612 45.71 -26.95 4.23
C SER A 612 47.10 -27.49 4.62
N CYS A 613 47.31 -27.84 5.90
CA CYS A 613 48.59 -28.39 6.38
C CYS A 613 49.05 -29.61 5.59
N ALA A 614 50.35 -29.66 5.28
CA ALA A 614 50.97 -30.79 4.61
C ALA A 614 51.04 -32.03 5.53
N ASN A 615 51.05 -33.22 4.93
CA ASN A 615 51.02 -34.51 5.67
C ASN A 615 52.19 -34.71 6.65
N ASP A 616 53.30 -33.99 6.48
CA ASP A 616 54.48 -34.03 7.36
C ASP A 616 54.49 -32.95 8.45
N THR A 617 53.43 -32.13 8.51
CA THR A 617 53.22 -31.08 9.53
C THR A 617 52.04 -31.44 10.44
N ILE A 618 52.11 -30.99 11.69
CA ILE A 618 51.05 -31.15 12.68
C ILE A 618 50.26 -29.84 12.73
N CYS A 619 48.94 -29.94 12.55
CA CYS A 619 48.02 -28.81 12.64
C CYS A 619 47.79 -28.42 14.11
N PHE A 620 47.86 -27.12 14.40
CA PHE A 620 47.52 -26.50 15.67
C PHE A 620 46.43 -25.47 15.44
N ASN A 621 45.29 -25.64 16.09
CA ASN A 621 44.19 -24.68 16.00
C ASN A 621 44.55 -23.38 16.73
N LEU A 622 44.26 -22.23 16.12
CA LEU A 622 44.43 -20.89 16.68
C LEU A 622 43.10 -20.12 16.59
N ASP A 623 42.96 -19.01 17.32
CA ASP A 623 41.76 -18.18 17.23
C ASP A 623 41.73 -17.45 15.87
N GLY A 624 40.76 -17.79 15.02
CA GLY A 624 40.56 -17.28 13.67
C GLY A 624 41.32 -18.01 12.57
N GLY A 625 41.81 -19.23 12.83
CA GLY A 625 42.50 -20.05 11.83
C GLY A 625 43.45 -21.09 12.44
N TYR A 626 44.37 -21.64 11.64
CA TYR A 626 45.23 -22.73 12.09
C TYR A 626 46.69 -22.53 11.70
N ASP A 627 47.60 -23.14 12.47
CA ASP A 627 49.05 -23.10 12.29
C ASP A 627 49.61 -24.51 12.07
N CYS A 628 50.40 -24.70 11.02
CA CYS A 628 50.97 -26.00 10.65
C CYS A 628 52.43 -26.05 11.10
N ARG A 629 52.74 -26.82 12.15
CA ARG A 629 54.10 -26.90 12.71
C ARG A 629 54.76 -28.23 12.47
N CYS A 630 56.07 -28.17 12.30
CA CYS A 630 56.93 -29.33 12.24
C CYS A 630 57.19 -29.96 13.61
N PRO A 631 57.04 -31.29 13.77
CA PRO A 631 57.55 -31.96 14.96
C PRO A 631 59.08 -31.83 15.02
N HIS A 632 59.60 -31.43 16.18
CA HIS A 632 61.04 -31.26 16.40
C HIS A 632 61.83 -32.53 16.04
N GLY A 633 62.83 -32.38 15.17
CA GLY A 633 63.76 -33.45 14.79
C GLY A 633 63.63 -33.98 13.36
N LYS A 634 62.69 -33.48 12.56
CA LYS A 634 62.70 -33.64 11.10
C LYS A 634 62.69 -32.26 10.43
N ASN A 635 63.55 -32.06 9.43
CA ASN A 635 63.37 -30.98 8.46
C ASN A 635 62.09 -31.31 7.67
N CYS A 636 60.95 -30.73 8.05
CA CYS A 636 59.86 -30.66 7.07
C CYS A 636 60.28 -29.66 6.02
N THR A 637 59.91 -29.94 4.79
CA THR A 637 60.29 -29.12 3.66
C THR A 637 59.50 -27.81 3.63
N GLY A 638 58.34 -27.73 4.32
CA GLY A 638 57.46 -26.56 4.39
C GLY A 638 56.60 -26.39 3.12
N ASP A 639 56.36 -27.52 2.44
CA ASP A 639 55.80 -27.56 1.09
C ASP A 639 54.28 -27.35 1.10
N CYS A 640 53.79 -26.61 0.12
CA CYS A 640 52.38 -26.32 -0.08
C CYS A 640 51.78 -27.28 -1.10
N ILE A 641 50.52 -27.68 -0.91
CA ILE A 641 49.78 -28.48 -1.89
C ILE A 641 48.87 -27.54 -2.68
N HIS A 642 49.07 -27.45 -3.99
CA HIS A 642 48.25 -26.63 -4.88
C HIS A 642 47.89 -27.43 -6.14
N ASP A 643 46.60 -27.58 -6.41
CA ASP A 643 46.04 -28.32 -7.57
C ASP A 643 46.56 -29.77 -7.68
N GLY A 644 46.67 -30.44 -6.53
CA GLY A 644 47.15 -31.83 -6.42
C GLY A 644 48.66 -32.01 -6.62
N LYS A 645 49.43 -30.93 -6.82
CA LYS A 645 50.89 -30.95 -6.96
C LYS A 645 51.55 -30.39 -5.69
N ILE A 646 52.65 -31.02 -5.25
CA ILE A 646 53.45 -30.55 -4.11
C ILE A 646 54.39 -29.44 -4.60
N LYS A 647 54.39 -28.30 -3.91
CA LYS A 647 55.22 -27.12 -4.20
C LYS A 647 56.13 -26.83 -3.01
N HIS A 648 57.43 -26.72 -3.24
CA HIS A 648 58.38 -26.61 -2.15
C HIS A 648 58.33 -25.26 -1.42
N ASN A 649 58.73 -25.21 -0.15
CA ASN A 649 58.80 -23.93 0.58
C ASN A 649 59.75 -22.94 -0.11
N GLY A 650 59.29 -21.72 -0.32
CA GLY A 650 59.97 -20.68 -1.12
C GLY A 650 59.82 -20.86 -2.63
N GLN A 651 59.16 -21.93 -3.11
CA GLN A 651 58.87 -22.12 -4.52
C GLN A 651 57.81 -21.11 -4.96
N ILE A 652 58.14 -20.41 -6.05
CA ILE A 652 57.24 -19.47 -6.72
C ILE A 652 56.76 -20.14 -8.00
N TRP A 653 55.46 -20.08 -8.27
CA TRP A 653 54.88 -20.55 -9.52
C TRP A 653 53.77 -19.61 -9.99
N VAL A 654 53.44 -19.74 -11.26
CA VAL A 654 52.32 -19.03 -11.89
C VAL A 654 51.13 -19.99 -11.97
N LEU A 655 49.93 -19.51 -11.67
CA LEU A 655 48.70 -20.29 -11.76
C LEU A 655 48.42 -20.71 -13.21
N GLU A 656 47.99 -21.97 -13.41
CA GLU A 656 47.63 -22.49 -14.74
C GLU A 656 46.35 -21.82 -15.28
N ASN A 657 45.41 -21.44 -14.40
CA ASN A 657 44.15 -20.77 -14.74
C ASN A 657 44.24 -19.24 -14.84
N ASP A 658 45.18 -18.61 -14.10
CA ASP A 658 45.40 -17.16 -14.11
C ASP A 658 46.90 -16.85 -14.15
N ARG A 659 47.41 -16.64 -15.36
CA ARG A 659 48.85 -16.45 -15.61
C ARG A 659 49.41 -15.16 -15.02
N CYS A 660 48.55 -14.27 -14.54
CA CYS A 660 48.92 -12.97 -14.00
C CYS A 660 49.06 -12.95 -12.48
N SER A 661 48.70 -14.07 -11.86
CA SER A 661 48.83 -14.29 -10.44
C SER A 661 50.04 -15.17 -10.17
N VAL A 662 50.99 -14.60 -9.43
CA VAL A 662 52.18 -15.29 -8.96
C VAL A 662 51.89 -15.77 -7.55
N CYS A 663 51.93 -17.08 -7.39
CA CYS A 663 51.77 -17.75 -6.11
C CYS A 663 53.13 -18.18 -5.59
N SER A 664 53.36 -17.96 -4.30
CA SER A 664 54.53 -18.49 -3.61
C SER A 664 54.09 -19.36 -2.47
N CYS A 665 54.79 -20.47 -2.27
CA CYS A 665 54.67 -21.26 -1.06
C CYS A 665 55.54 -20.61 0.01
N GLN A 666 54.94 -20.13 1.09
CA GLN A 666 55.65 -19.63 2.26
C GLN A 666 55.16 -20.39 3.49
N ASN A 667 56.03 -21.27 4.00
CA ASN A 667 55.81 -22.07 5.21
C ASN A 667 54.45 -22.79 5.22
N GLY A 668 54.11 -23.48 4.12
CA GLY A 668 52.84 -24.22 4.00
C GLY A 668 51.65 -23.41 3.47
N PHE A 669 51.75 -22.09 3.34
CA PHE A 669 50.69 -21.25 2.78
C PHE A 669 50.96 -20.87 1.32
N VAL A 670 49.94 -21.04 0.47
CA VAL A 670 49.96 -20.54 -0.91
C VAL A 670 49.52 -19.07 -0.91
N MET A 671 50.49 -18.18 -1.04
CA MET A 671 50.24 -16.74 -1.15
C MET A 671 50.24 -16.32 -2.61
N CYS A 672 49.07 -16.02 -3.15
CA CYS A 672 48.90 -15.54 -4.52
C CYS A 672 48.71 -14.03 -4.53
N ARG A 673 49.47 -13.35 -5.37
CA ARG A 673 49.28 -11.92 -5.67
C ARG A 673 49.36 -11.71 -7.16
N ARG A 674 48.69 -10.68 -7.65
CA ARG A 674 48.92 -10.21 -9.01
C ARG A 674 50.38 -9.77 -9.13
N MET A 675 51.03 -10.11 -10.24
CA MET A 675 52.40 -9.70 -10.47
C MET A 675 52.52 -8.17 -10.42
N VAL A 676 53.54 -7.69 -9.71
CA VAL A 676 53.87 -6.26 -9.70
C VAL A 676 54.61 -5.96 -10.99
N CYS A 677 54.12 -4.96 -11.70
CA CYS A 677 54.57 -4.60 -13.03
C CYS A 677 55.78 -3.67 -12.97
N ASP A 678 56.94 -4.19 -13.39
CA ASP A 678 58.16 -3.40 -13.54
C ASP A 678 58.36 -3.08 -15.03
N CYS A 679 57.93 -1.88 -15.42
CA CYS A 679 57.95 -1.44 -16.81
C CYS A 679 59.35 -1.03 -17.30
N GLU A 680 60.37 -0.99 -16.42
CA GLU A 680 61.76 -0.79 -16.83
C GLU A 680 62.36 -2.10 -17.40
N ASN A 681 61.71 -3.25 -17.16
CA ASN A 681 62.17 -4.55 -17.63
C ASN A 681 61.61 -4.91 -19.03
N PRO A 682 62.47 -5.10 -20.06
CA PRO A 682 62.04 -5.38 -21.42
C PRO A 682 61.43 -6.78 -21.64
N THR A 683 61.44 -7.67 -20.64
CA THR A 683 60.85 -9.03 -20.72
C THR A 683 59.55 -9.18 -19.91
N VAL A 684 58.92 -8.08 -19.50
CA VAL A 684 57.67 -8.11 -18.74
C VAL A 684 56.53 -8.74 -19.55
N ASP A 685 55.71 -9.59 -18.91
CA ASP A 685 54.55 -10.20 -19.58
C ASP A 685 53.44 -9.15 -19.76
N LEU A 686 53.33 -8.62 -20.99
CA LEU A 686 52.36 -7.60 -21.39
C LEU A 686 50.90 -8.06 -21.28
N PHE A 687 50.63 -9.36 -21.20
CA PHE A 687 49.28 -9.87 -20.92
C PHE A 687 48.85 -9.56 -19.49
N CYS A 688 49.81 -9.54 -18.57
CA CYS A 688 49.57 -9.39 -17.14
C CYS A 688 49.93 -8.01 -16.59
N CYS A 689 50.83 -7.31 -17.29
CA CYS A 689 51.18 -5.91 -17.10
C CYS A 689 50.83 -5.09 -18.34
N PRO A 690 49.52 -4.91 -18.63
CA PRO A 690 49.08 -4.09 -19.75
C PRO A 690 49.63 -2.66 -19.70
N GLU A 691 49.86 -2.10 -18.51
CA GLU A 691 50.41 -0.76 -18.26
C GLU A 691 51.88 -0.61 -18.70
N CYS A 692 52.61 -1.70 -18.88
CA CYS A 692 54.00 -1.64 -19.32
C CYS A 692 54.16 -1.76 -20.83
N ASP A 693 53.07 -1.84 -21.60
CA ASP A 693 53.12 -2.04 -23.04
C ASP A 693 53.59 -0.77 -23.78
N PRO A 694 54.82 -0.76 -24.35
CA PRO A 694 55.39 0.41 -24.98
C PRO A 694 54.98 0.56 -26.45
N ARG A 695 54.16 -0.37 -26.98
CA ARG A 695 53.78 -0.37 -28.40
C ARG A 695 52.90 0.84 -28.70
N LEU A 696 53.10 1.44 -29.87
CA LEU A 696 52.21 2.50 -30.38
C LEU A 696 50.73 2.06 -30.46
N SER A 697 50.47 0.74 -30.55
CA SER A 697 49.11 0.18 -30.54
C SER A 697 48.45 0.13 -29.16
N SER A 698 49.22 0.17 -28.06
CA SER A 698 48.71 0.18 -26.68
C SER A 698 48.61 1.58 -26.10
N GLN A 699 49.12 2.58 -26.81
CA GLN A 699 48.98 3.99 -26.46
C GLN A 699 47.59 4.49 -26.84
N CYS A 700 47.02 5.33 -25.99
CA CYS A 700 45.73 5.94 -26.24
C CYS A 700 45.92 7.36 -26.74
N LEU A 701 45.28 7.67 -27.87
CA LEU A 701 45.17 9.06 -28.30
C LEU A 701 44.17 9.76 -27.38
N HIS A 702 44.39 11.02 -27.07
CA HIS A 702 43.39 11.82 -26.39
C HIS A 702 42.28 12.22 -27.37
N GLN A 703 41.12 12.64 -26.85
CA GLN A 703 39.97 13.00 -27.70
C GLN A 703 40.25 14.20 -28.65
N ASN A 704 41.22 15.06 -28.30
CA ASN A 704 41.66 16.18 -29.16
C ASN A 704 42.57 15.75 -30.33
N GLY A 705 43.04 14.49 -30.36
CA GLY A 705 43.90 13.97 -31.42
C GLY A 705 45.38 14.38 -31.35
N GLU A 706 45.81 15.12 -30.32
CA GLU A 706 47.17 15.70 -30.26
C GLU A 706 48.06 15.11 -29.16
N THR A 707 47.47 14.65 -28.05
CA THR A 707 48.21 14.09 -26.91
C THR A 707 48.09 12.56 -26.87
N LEU A 708 49.22 11.87 -26.71
CA LEU A 708 49.31 10.41 -26.57
C LEU A 708 49.58 10.05 -25.11
N TYR A 709 48.79 9.13 -24.58
CA TYR A 709 48.94 8.55 -23.26
C TYR A 709 49.48 7.13 -23.39
N ASN A 710 50.44 6.76 -22.54
CA ASN A 710 50.91 5.40 -22.44
C ASN A 710 49.83 4.53 -21.78
N SER A 711 49.86 3.24 -22.06
CA SER A 711 49.03 2.27 -21.34
C SER A 711 49.31 2.40 -19.84
N GLY A 712 48.28 2.47 -19.00
CA GLY A 712 48.38 2.71 -17.55
C GLY A 712 48.21 4.17 -17.12
N ASP A 713 48.40 5.15 -18.02
CA ASP A 713 48.27 6.56 -17.69
C ASP A 713 46.82 6.92 -17.31
N THR A 714 46.68 7.85 -16.37
CA THR A 714 45.40 8.43 -15.98
C THR A 714 45.40 9.93 -16.16
N TRP A 715 44.26 10.49 -16.58
CA TRP A 715 44.06 11.92 -16.71
C TRP A 715 42.61 12.29 -16.38
N VAL A 716 42.36 13.58 -16.16
CA VAL A 716 41.01 14.10 -15.92
C VAL A 716 40.60 14.97 -17.10
N GLN A 717 39.41 14.72 -17.65
CA GLN A 717 38.87 15.49 -18.77
C GLN A 717 37.34 15.55 -18.66
N ASN A 718 36.74 16.73 -18.86
CA ASN A 718 35.28 16.93 -18.89
C ASN A 718 34.56 16.27 -17.69
N CYS A 719 35.12 16.40 -16.49
CA CYS A 719 34.55 15.83 -15.25
C CYS A 719 34.50 14.31 -15.19
N GLN A 720 35.35 13.67 -15.98
CA GLN A 720 35.60 12.24 -15.97
C GLN A 720 37.07 11.99 -15.65
N GLN A 721 37.34 10.96 -14.86
CA GLN A 721 38.66 10.38 -14.74
C GLN A 721 38.79 9.30 -15.81
N CYS A 722 39.79 9.45 -16.67
CA CYS A 722 40.07 8.54 -17.77
C CYS A 722 41.34 7.76 -17.48
N ARG A 723 41.37 6.49 -17.90
CA ARG A 723 42.56 5.65 -17.90
C ARG A 723 42.77 5.05 -19.28
N CYS A 724 44.01 5.07 -19.74
CA CYS A 724 44.43 4.33 -20.92
C CYS A 724 44.84 2.92 -20.51
N LEU A 725 44.33 1.88 -21.18
CA LEU A 725 44.86 0.52 -21.07
C LEU A 725 44.81 -0.15 -22.43
N GLN A 726 45.95 -0.65 -22.91
CA GLN A 726 46.05 -1.41 -24.16
C GLN A 726 45.39 -0.72 -25.37
N GLY A 727 45.51 0.61 -25.47
CA GLY A 727 44.93 1.41 -26.55
C GLY A 727 43.44 1.74 -26.36
N GLU A 728 42.84 1.30 -25.25
CA GLU A 728 41.46 1.61 -24.87
C GLU A 728 41.41 2.73 -23.83
N VAL A 729 40.51 3.68 -24.04
CA VAL A 729 40.23 4.77 -23.10
C VAL A 729 38.94 4.47 -22.36
N ASP A 730 39.03 4.15 -21.07
CA ASP A 730 37.88 4.04 -20.17
C ASP A 730 37.81 5.29 -19.30
N CYS A 731 36.70 6.03 -19.40
CA CYS A 731 36.45 7.25 -18.64
C CYS A 731 35.22 7.08 -17.75
N TRP A 732 35.35 7.34 -16.46
CA TRP A 732 34.26 7.26 -15.49
C TRP A 732 34.06 8.61 -14.79
N PRO A 733 32.87 8.89 -14.21
CA PRO A 733 32.62 10.12 -13.47
C PRO A 733 33.66 10.35 -12.38
N LEU A 734 34.17 11.58 -12.28
CA LEU A 734 35.07 11.94 -11.18
C LEU A 734 34.27 11.81 -9.86
N PRO A 735 34.72 11.01 -8.88
CA PRO A 735 34.07 10.96 -7.58
C PRO A 735 34.25 12.31 -6.89
N CYS A 736 33.14 13.02 -6.71
CA CYS A 736 33.15 14.28 -5.98
C CYS A 736 32.99 14.01 -4.48
N PRO A 737 33.72 14.75 -3.62
CA PRO A 737 33.49 14.68 -2.19
C PRO A 737 32.05 15.13 -1.88
N ASP A 738 31.39 14.45 -0.95
CA ASP A 738 30.07 14.86 -0.48
C ASP A 738 30.18 16.24 0.18
N VAL A 739 29.42 17.21 -0.36
CA VAL A 739 29.39 18.59 0.13
C VAL A 739 28.07 18.83 0.86
N GLU A 740 28.14 18.84 2.19
CA GLU A 740 27.00 19.21 3.04
C GLU A 740 26.87 20.74 3.13
N CYS A 741 26.10 21.35 2.25
CA CYS A 741 25.77 22.77 2.35
C CYS A 741 24.37 23.13 1.87
N GLU A 742 23.82 24.20 2.46
CA GLU A 742 22.46 24.70 2.19
C GLU A 742 22.29 25.21 0.74
N PHE A 743 23.38 25.72 0.16
CA PHE A 743 23.42 26.27 -1.19
C PHE A 743 24.66 25.76 -1.93
N SER A 744 24.46 25.08 -3.05
CA SER A 744 25.55 24.61 -3.92
C SER A 744 25.45 25.22 -5.32
N ILE A 745 26.62 25.50 -5.89
CA ILE A 745 26.78 25.92 -7.27
C ILE A 745 27.70 24.91 -7.96
N LEU A 746 27.45 24.65 -9.25
CA LEU A 746 28.40 23.95 -10.11
C LEU A 746 28.94 24.98 -11.11
N PRO A 747 30.08 25.64 -10.81
CA PRO A 747 30.61 26.68 -11.67
C PRO A 747 30.90 26.16 -13.09
N GLU A 748 30.71 27.01 -14.10
CA GLU A 748 31.14 26.69 -15.46
C GLU A 748 32.65 26.38 -15.46
N ASN A 749 33.02 25.16 -15.86
CA ASN A 749 34.36 24.57 -15.87
C ASN A 749 34.84 23.87 -14.57
N GLU A 750 33.98 23.71 -13.55
CA GLU A 750 34.28 22.85 -12.40
C GLU A 750 33.40 21.60 -12.37
N CYS A 751 33.96 20.51 -11.84
CA CYS A 751 33.37 19.18 -11.92
C CYS A 751 32.66 18.72 -10.66
N CYS A 752 32.96 19.37 -9.54
CA CYS A 752 32.34 19.08 -8.27
C CYS A 752 31.60 20.31 -7.78
N PRO A 753 30.40 20.12 -7.21
CA PRO A 753 29.65 21.21 -6.61
C PRO A 753 30.48 21.84 -5.48
N ARG A 754 30.34 23.16 -5.33
CA ARG A 754 30.93 23.91 -4.23
C ARG A 754 29.85 24.63 -3.45
N CYS A 755 30.12 24.80 -2.16
CA CYS A 755 29.24 25.54 -1.28
C CYS A 755 29.37 27.04 -1.55
N VAL A 756 28.22 27.70 -1.70
CA VAL A 756 28.13 29.16 -1.79
C VAL A 756 27.39 29.69 -0.59
N THR A 757 27.76 30.89 -0.15
CA THR A 757 27.07 31.60 0.92
C THR A 757 25.94 32.48 0.40
N ASP A 758 26.00 32.86 -0.89
CA ASP A 758 24.96 33.64 -1.56
C ASP A 758 23.90 32.73 -2.20
N PRO A 759 22.66 32.68 -1.67
CA PRO A 759 21.59 31.87 -2.22
C PRO A 759 21.23 32.27 -3.66
N CYS A 760 21.48 33.52 -4.06
CA CYS A 760 21.14 33.99 -5.39
C CYS A 760 22.07 33.43 -6.49
N GLN A 761 23.26 32.97 -6.11
CA GLN A 761 24.23 32.35 -7.02
C GLN A 761 24.08 30.82 -7.12
N ALA A 762 23.31 30.20 -6.22
CA ALA A 762 23.17 28.74 -6.16
C ALA A 762 22.31 28.17 -7.31
N ASP A 763 22.79 27.09 -7.93
CA ASP A 763 22.11 26.31 -8.97
C ASP A 763 21.14 25.29 -8.38
N THR A 764 21.56 24.66 -7.27
CA THR A 764 20.81 23.63 -6.55
C THR A 764 20.61 24.08 -5.11
N ILE A 765 19.35 24.02 -4.66
CA ILE A 765 18.93 24.53 -3.36
C ILE A 765 18.10 23.45 -2.71
N ARG A 766 18.43 23.13 -1.46
CA ARG A 766 17.55 22.33 -0.62
C ARG A 766 16.40 23.24 -0.18
N ASN A 767 15.30 23.19 -0.92
CA ASN A 767 14.15 24.05 -0.70
C ASN A 767 13.54 23.78 0.69
N ASP A 768 13.72 24.73 1.60
CA ASP A 768 13.08 24.72 2.90
C ASP A 768 11.75 25.46 2.82
N ILE A 769 10.65 24.69 2.79
CA ILE A 769 9.28 25.21 2.70
C ILE A 769 8.86 26.00 3.95
N THR A 770 9.60 25.90 5.06
CA THR A 770 9.34 26.70 6.27
C THR A 770 9.80 28.15 6.12
N LYS A 771 10.76 28.41 5.21
CA LYS A 771 11.24 29.75 4.91
C LYS A 771 10.39 30.37 3.79
N THR A 772 9.93 31.60 4.01
CA THR A 772 9.14 32.37 3.04
C THR A 772 9.77 33.72 2.78
N CYS A 773 9.53 34.28 1.59
CA CYS A 773 9.99 35.61 1.22
C CYS A 773 8.79 36.58 1.14
N LEU A 774 8.97 37.82 1.57
CA LEU A 774 7.98 38.88 1.42
C LEU A 774 8.32 39.73 0.20
N ASP A 775 7.49 39.68 -0.84
CA ASP A 775 7.70 40.55 -2.02
C ASP A 775 7.40 42.03 -1.71
N GLU A 776 7.75 42.93 -2.64
CA GLU A 776 7.59 44.39 -2.46
C GLU A 776 6.12 44.83 -2.26
N MET A 777 5.15 43.95 -2.51
CA MET A 777 3.72 44.19 -2.26
C MET A 777 3.22 43.48 -0.99
N ASN A 778 4.13 43.05 -0.11
CA ASN A 778 3.84 42.28 1.11
C ASN A 778 3.14 40.92 0.84
N VAL A 779 3.28 40.35 -0.36
CA VAL A 779 2.78 39.01 -0.62
C VAL A 779 3.81 38.00 -0.17
N VAL A 780 3.38 37.05 0.67
CA VAL A 780 4.20 35.94 1.13
C VAL A 780 4.38 34.94 -0.01
N ARG A 781 5.64 34.70 -0.38
CA ARG A 781 6.07 33.80 -1.45
C ARG A 781 6.81 32.63 -0.83
N PHE A 782 6.38 31.41 -1.14
CA PHE A 782 7.06 30.19 -0.68
C PHE A 782 8.42 30.04 -1.36
N THR A 783 9.38 29.46 -0.66
CA THR A 783 10.66 29.05 -1.25
C THR A 783 10.43 28.17 -2.48
N GLY A 784 11.12 28.46 -3.58
CA GLY A 784 10.96 27.86 -4.90
C GLY A 784 10.03 28.64 -5.84
N SER A 785 9.16 29.51 -5.32
CA SER A 785 8.26 30.32 -6.16
C SER A 785 9.00 31.41 -6.92
N SER A 786 8.61 31.63 -8.18
CA SER A 786 9.12 32.68 -9.06
C SER A 786 8.00 33.61 -9.52
N TRP A 787 8.29 34.90 -9.65
CA TRP A 787 7.34 35.93 -10.05
C TRP A 787 8.05 37.07 -10.78
N ILE A 788 7.29 37.79 -11.61
CA ILE A 788 7.80 39.00 -12.27
C ILE A 788 7.73 40.16 -11.26
N LYS A 789 8.82 40.89 -11.10
CA LYS A 789 8.89 42.04 -10.19
C LYS A 789 7.92 43.14 -10.63
N HIS A 790 7.17 43.67 -9.66
CA HIS A 790 6.17 44.69 -9.91
C HIS A 790 6.81 45.96 -10.50
N GLY A 791 6.27 46.48 -11.61
CA GLY A 791 6.80 47.66 -12.30
C GLY A 791 7.95 47.37 -13.29
N THR A 792 8.41 46.12 -13.42
CA THR A 792 9.46 45.73 -14.38
C THR A 792 9.03 44.47 -15.15
N GLU A 793 8.67 44.60 -16.42
CA GLU A 793 8.23 43.47 -17.26
C GLU A 793 9.36 42.45 -17.56
N CYS A 794 10.62 42.80 -17.26
CA CYS A 794 11.79 42.04 -17.64
C CYS A 794 12.61 41.49 -16.46
N THR A 795 12.10 41.61 -15.23
CA THR A 795 12.80 41.16 -14.02
C THR A 795 12.05 40.01 -13.38
N LEU A 796 12.68 38.83 -13.34
CA LEU A 796 12.16 37.63 -12.71
C LEU A 796 12.80 37.49 -11.32
N CYS A 797 11.99 37.46 -10.28
CA CYS A 797 12.40 37.18 -8.92
C CYS A 797 12.02 35.76 -8.51
N GLN A 798 12.85 35.14 -7.68
CA GLN A 798 12.61 33.84 -7.09
C GLN A 798 12.90 33.89 -5.59
N CYS A 799 12.07 33.21 -4.80
CA CYS A 799 12.32 33.02 -3.37
C CYS A 799 13.20 31.79 -3.15
N LYS A 800 14.35 31.95 -2.52
CA LYS A 800 15.33 30.90 -2.23
C LYS A 800 15.62 30.88 -0.72
N ASN A 801 15.04 29.93 0.01
CA ASN A 801 15.18 29.77 1.48
C ASN A 801 15.06 31.09 2.26
N GLY A 802 14.05 31.91 1.95
CA GLY A 802 13.80 33.21 2.62
C GLY A 802 14.51 34.42 1.99
N HIS A 803 15.34 34.23 0.96
CA HIS A 803 16.00 35.30 0.22
C HIS A 803 15.34 35.54 -1.14
N ILE A 804 15.12 36.81 -1.50
CA ILE A 804 14.59 37.19 -2.82
C ILE A 804 15.76 37.42 -3.77
N CYS A 805 15.83 36.59 -4.80
CA CYS A 805 16.85 36.65 -5.83
C CYS A 805 16.22 37.03 -7.15
N CYS A 806 16.55 38.22 -7.67
CA CYS A 806 15.99 38.72 -8.91
C CYS A 806 17.05 38.79 -10.01
N SER A 807 16.72 38.24 -11.18
CA SER A 807 17.52 38.35 -12.39
C SER A 807 16.77 39.15 -13.45
N VAL A 808 17.52 39.89 -14.26
CA VAL A 808 16.95 40.69 -15.36
C VAL A 808 17.30 40.02 -16.67
N ASP A 809 16.30 39.75 -17.50
CA ASP A 809 16.53 39.25 -18.86
C ASP A 809 17.02 40.40 -19.77
N PRO A 810 18.29 40.38 -20.23
CA PRO A 810 18.84 41.44 -21.07
C PRO A 810 18.14 41.53 -22.44
N GLN A 811 17.59 40.42 -22.95
CA GLN A 811 16.92 40.39 -24.26
C GLN A 811 15.53 41.04 -24.20
N CYS A 812 14.85 40.95 -23.05
CA CYS A 812 13.58 41.62 -22.81
C CYS A 812 13.73 43.16 -22.80
N LEU A 813 14.83 43.68 -22.23
CA LEU A 813 15.14 45.12 -22.25
C LEU A 813 15.35 45.66 -23.68
N GLN A 814 15.96 44.90 -24.59
CA GLN A 814 16.16 45.31 -25.99
C GLN A 814 14.85 45.43 -26.78
N LYS A 815 13.86 44.56 -26.53
CA LYS A 815 12.54 44.61 -27.19
C LYS A 815 11.73 45.85 -26.78
N ASN A 816 11.84 46.29 -25.53
CA ASN A 816 11.12 47.46 -25.04
C ASN A 816 11.71 48.81 -25.50
N VAL A 817 12.98 48.86 -25.92
CA VAL A 817 13.55 50.07 -26.56
C VAL A 817 13.09 50.22 -28.03
N LEU A 818 12.79 49.10 -28.71
CA LEU A 818 12.29 49.10 -30.10
C LEU A 818 10.80 49.43 -30.21
N SER A 819 10.00 49.18 -29.17
CA SER A 819 8.54 49.45 -29.16
C SER A 819 8.18 50.94 -29.01
N LEU A 820 9.08 51.77 -28.48
CA LEU A 820 8.89 53.23 -28.31
C LEU A 820 9.14 54.06 -29.59
N LYS A 821 9.58 53.46 -30.71
CA LYS A 821 9.94 54.18 -31.96
C LYS A 821 8.97 54.02 -33.15
N ARG A 822 7.71 53.59 -32.97
CA ARG A 822 6.73 53.55 -34.09
C ARG A 822 5.42 54.29 -33.78
N PRO A 823 5.11 55.42 -34.44
CA PRO A 823 3.82 56.06 -34.31
C PRO A 823 2.74 55.26 -35.06
N LYS A 824 1.64 54.95 -34.36
CA LYS A 824 0.46 54.25 -34.90
C LYS A 824 -0.25 55.10 -35.97
N LYS A 825 -0.11 54.76 -37.25
CA LYS A 825 -1.09 55.16 -38.28
C LYS A 825 -2.34 54.29 -38.13
N LYS A 826 -3.41 54.85 -37.55
CA LYS A 826 -4.77 54.30 -37.60
C LYS A 826 -5.25 54.30 -39.05
N LYS A 827 -5.51 53.13 -39.63
CA LYS A 827 -6.41 52.97 -40.78
C LYS A 827 -7.79 52.65 -40.23
N VAL A 828 -8.72 53.59 -40.38
CA VAL A 828 -10.17 53.37 -40.29
C VAL A 828 -10.66 53.13 -41.72
N LYS A 829 -11.56 52.15 -41.87
CA LYS A 829 -12.22 51.76 -43.12
C LYS A 829 -12.99 52.92 -43.76
N THR A 830 -12.82 53.06 -45.08
CA THR A 830 -13.92 53.22 -46.05
C THR A 830 -13.63 52.28 -47.20
#